data_AF-A0AAU1UUR1-F1
#
_entry.id   AF-A0AAU1UUR1-F1
#
_cell.length_a   1.000
_cell.length_b   1.000
_cell.length_c   1.000
_cell.angle_alpha   90.00
_cell.angle_beta   90.00
_cell.angle_gamma   90.00
#
_symmetry.space_group_name_H-M   'P 1'
#
loop_
_entity.id
_entity.type
_entity.pdbx_description
1 polymer ?
#
loop_
_entity_poly.entity_id
_entity_poly.type
_entity_poly.pdbx_seq_one_letter_code
_entity_poly.pdbx_strand_id
1 'polypeptide(L)'
;MIRQDALDLLPVRSAVPALRDALEGHGTAVLCAPPGTGKTTLVPLALAGLLGEGPARRVVVAEPRRIAARAAARRMAWLLGEKAGDSVGYTVRGERVVARHARVEVVTTGVLLQRLQRDQELTGVDVVVLDECHERHLDADTTAAFLWDVRQTLRPELRLVAASATTDAQGWARLLGGAPVVEADGVLHPVDVVWAPPLRPMRPPHGMRVDPALPAYVASVVRRALAEREGDVLCFLPGVGEIARVAGQLGDLGGVEVLQVHGRTPAAVQDAVLASGQRRRVVLATSVAESSLTVPGVRVVVDSGLAREPRVDHARGLSALTTVRASQAAGRQRAGRAGREAPGAVYRCWAEAEDARLPRFPSPEIKVADLTAFALQTACWGDPDASGLALLDPPPGGAMAAARGVLTAVGAVDAAGRATDRGVRLARLGLHPRLGRALLDAGADRAAEVVALLSEEAPREYGDDLAGALRAARSGGDGYATRWRTEVRRLRSVSAQFAEPAAGAPPTGEHGLAGLVAALAFPERVAKADGGSYLMASGTRAELRDGSALRGAPWIAVAVADRPVGKGHARVQLAAAVDQDIALSAAASLYSEAQEVHWADGDVVARHVERLGAIELTARPLRDAGPALVRTALLEGLRQEGLGLLRWSADAGVLRQRLAFLHAHLGGPWPGMSDDALHARVDEWLEPELSRARRRADLARIDAGQALARLLPWASGEAGRLDELAPERITVPSGSRIRIDYGNPEQPVLAVKLQEMFGLHESPAVAGVPLLVHLLSPAGRPAAVTADLASFWREGYKGVRAELRGRYPKHPWPEDPAAAEPTRHTNARLRR
;
A
#
# COMPACT_ATOMS: atom_id res chain seq x y z
N MET A 1 -12.01 49.42 23.27
CA MET A 1 -13.43 49.27 23.67
C MET A 1 -13.96 48.05 22.94
N ILE A 2 -14.62 47.13 23.65
CA ILE A 2 -15.18 45.89 23.07
C ILE A 2 -16.24 46.26 22.02
N ARG A 3 -16.23 45.57 20.88
CA ARG A 3 -17.16 45.81 19.77
C ARG A 3 -18.46 45.04 19.99
N GLN A 4 -19.32 45.51 20.90
CA GLN A 4 -20.56 44.81 21.28
C GLN A 4 -21.48 44.53 20.08
N ASP A 5 -21.70 45.52 19.20
CA ASP A 5 -22.52 45.34 18.00
C ASP A 5 -22.07 44.15 17.13
N ALA A 6 -20.76 43.93 17.01
CA ALA A 6 -20.21 42.82 16.24
C ALA A 6 -20.33 41.46 16.95
N LEU A 7 -20.36 41.46 18.29
CA LEU A 7 -20.56 40.25 19.10
C LEU A 7 -22.03 39.84 19.12
N ASP A 8 -22.96 40.81 19.11
CA ASP A 8 -24.41 40.57 19.15
C ASP A 8 -24.94 39.96 17.85
N LEU A 9 -24.26 40.22 16.74
CA LEU A 9 -24.58 39.65 15.42
C LEU A 9 -24.10 38.21 15.22
N LEU A 10 -23.33 37.62 16.15
CA LEU A 10 -22.80 36.26 16.00
C LEU A 10 -23.86 35.21 16.43
N PRO A 11 -24.35 34.35 15.52
CA PRO A 11 -25.41 33.40 15.84
C PRO A 11 -25.08 32.44 16.98
N VAL A 12 -23.81 32.06 17.15
CA VAL A 12 -23.39 31.16 18.23
C VAL A 12 -23.62 31.71 19.64
N ARG A 13 -23.91 33.02 19.78
CA ARG A 13 -24.21 33.66 21.06
C ARG A 13 -25.38 32.98 21.78
N SER A 14 -26.40 32.51 21.05
CA SER A 14 -27.57 31.82 21.64
C SER A 14 -27.21 30.49 22.31
N ALA A 15 -26.13 29.84 21.87
CA ALA A 15 -25.66 28.56 22.42
C ALA A 15 -24.76 28.72 23.65
N VAL A 16 -24.24 29.92 23.93
CA VAL A 16 -23.29 30.16 25.03
C VAL A 16 -23.86 29.79 26.41
N PRO A 17 -25.11 30.14 26.77
CA PRO A 17 -25.69 29.72 28.05
C PRO A 17 -25.76 28.20 28.21
N ALA A 18 -26.35 27.49 27.25
CA ALA A 18 -26.44 26.02 27.27
C ALA A 18 -25.07 25.35 27.28
N LEU A 19 -24.06 25.94 26.61
CA LEU A 19 -22.69 25.45 26.65
C LEU A 19 -22.05 25.63 28.03
N ARG A 20 -22.31 26.75 28.72
CA ARG A 20 -21.84 26.94 30.10
C ARG A 20 -22.50 25.93 31.04
N ASP A 21 -23.81 25.73 30.93
CA ASP A 21 -24.55 24.76 31.74
C ASP A 21 -24.01 23.33 31.55
N ALA A 22 -23.76 22.93 30.30
CA ALA A 22 -23.15 21.64 29.99
C ALA A 22 -21.76 21.47 30.61
N LEU A 23 -20.94 22.52 30.57
CA LEU A 23 -19.58 22.51 31.15
C LEU A 23 -19.56 22.62 32.68
N GLU A 24 -20.59 23.19 33.30
CA GLU A 24 -20.74 23.24 34.75
C GLU A 24 -21.28 21.93 35.32
N GLY A 25 -22.21 21.28 34.62
CA GLY A 25 -22.77 19.99 35.01
C GLY A 25 -21.88 18.79 34.68
N HIS A 26 -21.48 18.66 33.41
CA HIS A 26 -20.79 17.46 32.90
C HIS A 26 -19.27 17.65 32.75
N GLY A 27 -18.80 18.90 32.66
CA GLY A 27 -17.41 19.24 32.43
C GLY A 27 -16.93 19.06 30.98
N THR A 28 -17.72 18.42 30.12
CA THR A 28 -17.48 18.34 28.68
C THR A 28 -18.72 18.69 27.89
N ALA A 29 -18.53 19.15 26.66
CA ALA A 29 -19.62 19.49 25.75
C ALA A 29 -19.20 19.27 24.29
N VAL A 30 -20.18 18.99 23.43
CA VAL A 30 -20.03 19.03 21.98
C VAL A 30 -20.79 20.25 21.45
N LEU A 31 -20.08 21.19 20.84
CA LEU A 31 -20.69 22.35 20.21
C LEU A 31 -20.85 22.09 18.71
N CYS A 32 -22.09 22.02 18.26
CA CYS A 32 -22.43 21.90 16.85
C CYS A 32 -22.91 23.25 16.32
N ALA A 33 -22.08 23.87 15.50
CA ALA A 33 -22.37 25.19 14.96
C ALA A 33 -21.88 25.29 13.51
N PRO A 34 -22.73 25.71 12.55
CA PRO A 34 -22.30 25.89 11.17
C PRO A 34 -21.08 26.82 11.06
N PRO A 35 -20.21 26.63 10.05
CA PRO A 35 -19.07 27.50 9.85
C PRO A 35 -19.49 28.96 9.62
N GLY A 36 -18.82 29.91 10.28
CA GLY A 36 -19.13 31.35 10.17
C GLY A 36 -20.08 31.89 11.23
N THR A 37 -20.70 31.03 12.05
CA THR A 37 -21.55 31.42 13.20
C THR A 37 -20.80 32.07 14.36
N GLY A 38 -19.46 32.03 14.33
CA GLY A 38 -18.60 32.60 15.37
C GLY A 38 -18.10 31.59 16.41
N LYS A 39 -18.27 30.27 16.21
CA LYS A 39 -17.82 29.23 17.17
C LYS A 39 -16.37 29.43 17.64
N THR A 40 -15.45 29.70 16.72
CA THR A 40 -14.01 29.82 17.00
C THR A 40 -13.64 31.20 17.57
N THR A 41 -14.54 32.19 17.45
CA THR A 41 -14.25 33.60 17.74
C THR A 41 -15.00 34.17 18.94
N LEU A 42 -16.18 33.64 19.27
CA LEU A 42 -16.97 34.09 20.42
C LEU A 42 -16.80 33.16 21.62
N VAL A 43 -16.92 31.86 21.39
CA VAL A 43 -16.97 30.86 22.47
C VAL A 43 -15.72 30.90 23.35
N PRO A 44 -14.48 30.92 22.82
CA PRO A 44 -13.29 30.99 23.67
C PRO A 44 -13.25 32.26 24.53
N LEU A 45 -13.70 33.40 24.01
CA LEU A 45 -13.77 34.68 24.75
C LEU A 45 -14.78 34.61 25.90
N ALA A 46 -15.96 34.04 25.63
CA ALA A 46 -17.02 33.87 26.60
C ALA A 46 -16.62 32.90 27.72
N LEU A 47 -15.90 31.82 27.38
CA LEU A 47 -15.41 30.84 28.33
C LEU A 47 -14.25 31.36 29.18
N ALA A 48 -13.42 32.28 28.64
CA ALA A 48 -12.31 32.92 29.34
C ALA A 48 -12.73 34.06 30.29
N GLY A 49 -14.01 34.43 30.28
CA GLY A 49 -14.54 35.57 31.06
C GLY A 49 -14.12 36.94 30.51
N LEU A 50 -13.74 37.02 29.22
CA LEU A 50 -13.28 38.26 28.60
C LEU A 50 -14.42 39.17 28.13
N LEU A 51 -15.66 38.67 28.14
CA LEU A 51 -16.85 39.44 27.76
C LEU A 51 -17.57 40.09 28.96
N GLY A 52 -16.97 40.03 30.16
CA GLY A 52 -17.55 40.57 31.40
C GLY A 52 -18.51 39.61 32.12
N GLU A 53 -18.63 38.37 31.64
CA GLU A 53 -19.50 37.33 32.22
C GLU A 53 -18.68 36.08 32.62
N GLY A 54 -19.00 35.50 33.78
CA GLY A 54 -18.37 34.27 34.27
C GLY A 54 -16.96 34.47 34.86
N PRO A 55 -16.35 33.38 35.38
CA PRO A 55 -15.04 33.46 36.02
C PRO A 55 -13.91 33.64 35.00
N ALA A 56 -12.82 34.23 35.46
CA ALA A 56 -11.57 34.29 34.73
C ALA A 56 -11.01 32.88 34.51
N ARG A 57 -10.85 32.46 33.24
CA ARG A 57 -10.29 31.15 32.89
C ARG A 57 -9.24 31.29 31.79
N ARG A 58 -8.30 30.34 31.77
CA ARG A 58 -7.33 30.15 30.70
C ARG A 58 -7.83 29.10 29.71
N VAL A 59 -8.06 29.53 28.49
CA VAL A 59 -8.65 28.74 27.41
C VAL A 59 -7.59 28.49 26.34
N VAL A 60 -7.39 27.23 25.99
CA VAL A 60 -6.59 26.82 24.83
C VAL A 60 -7.53 26.36 23.72
N VAL A 61 -7.36 26.90 22.51
CA VAL A 61 -8.10 26.47 21.33
C VAL A 61 -7.16 25.71 20.41
N ALA A 62 -7.42 24.42 20.21
CA ALA A 62 -6.66 23.58 19.28
C ALA A 62 -7.30 23.65 17.89
N GLU A 63 -6.57 24.22 16.94
CA GLU A 63 -7.03 24.40 15.56
C GLU A 63 -6.10 23.65 14.58
N PRO A 64 -6.59 22.75 13.71
CA PRO A 64 -5.72 21.98 12.81
C PRO A 64 -4.88 22.84 11.86
N ARG A 65 -5.38 24.02 11.43
CA ARG A 65 -4.71 24.82 10.39
C ARG A 65 -4.01 26.05 10.94
N ARG A 66 -2.72 26.22 10.61
CA ARG A 66 -1.93 27.41 11.00
C ARG A 66 -2.59 28.75 10.62
N ILE A 67 -3.19 28.80 9.43
CA ILE A 67 -3.84 30.01 8.90
C ILE A 67 -5.07 30.37 9.75
N ALA A 68 -5.88 29.38 10.06
CA ALA A 68 -7.08 29.54 10.86
C ALA A 68 -6.75 29.91 12.30
N ALA A 69 -5.72 29.30 12.89
CA ALA A 69 -5.26 29.63 14.24
C ALA A 69 -4.89 31.13 14.36
N ARG A 70 -4.12 31.65 13.39
CA ARG A 70 -3.77 33.08 13.31
C ARG A 70 -5.01 33.96 13.10
N ALA A 71 -5.86 33.61 12.13
CA ALA A 71 -7.05 34.38 11.79
C ALA A 71 -8.03 34.46 12.97
N ALA A 72 -8.25 33.34 13.66
CA ALA A 72 -9.09 33.25 14.85
C ALA A 72 -8.58 34.17 15.97
N ALA A 73 -7.29 34.07 16.33
CA ALA A 73 -6.70 34.91 17.37
C ALA A 73 -6.78 36.40 17.03
N ARG A 74 -6.48 36.78 15.78
CA ARG A 74 -6.61 38.17 15.31
C ARG A 74 -8.06 38.67 15.34
N ARG A 75 -9.01 37.84 14.92
CA ARG A 75 -10.44 38.18 14.93
C ARG A 75 -10.96 38.35 16.36
N MET A 76 -10.56 37.46 17.28
CA MET A 76 -10.89 37.56 18.69
C MET A 76 -10.34 38.84 19.33
N ALA A 77 -9.06 39.15 19.13
CA ALA A 77 -8.48 40.39 19.62
C ALA A 77 -9.19 41.62 19.02
N TRP A 78 -9.51 41.61 17.73
CA TRP A 78 -10.26 42.68 17.09
C TRP A 78 -11.65 42.90 17.70
N LEU A 79 -12.36 41.83 18.07
CA LEU A 79 -13.67 41.90 18.76
C LEU A 79 -13.54 42.58 20.14
N LEU A 80 -12.44 42.36 20.84
CA LEU A 80 -12.12 43.03 22.11
C LEU A 80 -11.63 44.48 21.93
N GLY A 81 -11.30 44.88 20.70
CA GLY A 81 -10.68 46.16 20.41
C GLY A 81 -9.18 46.21 20.76
N GLU A 82 -8.52 45.05 20.75
CA GLU A 82 -7.12 44.82 21.10
C GLU A 82 -6.32 44.30 19.88
N LYS A 83 -5.02 44.08 20.06
CA LYS A 83 -4.17 43.39 19.08
C LYS A 83 -3.92 41.95 19.51
N ALA A 84 -3.73 41.06 18.54
CA ALA A 84 -3.29 39.70 18.85
C ALA A 84 -1.93 39.76 19.54
N GLY A 85 -1.80 39.04 20.66
CA GLY A 85 -0.66 39.08 21.56
C GLY A 85 -1.00 39.66 22.93
N ASP A 86 -2.10 40.40 23.08
CA ASP A 86 -2.56 40.97 24.36
C ASP A 86 -3.32 39.90 25.19
N SER A 87 -4.63 40.06 25.42
CA SER A 87 -5.45 39.07 26.14
C SER A 87 -5.68 37.77 25.34
N VAL A 88 -5.52 37.83 24.02
CA VAL A 88 -5.66 36.72 23.07
C VAL A 88 -4.40 36.59 22.24
N GLY A 89 -3.80 35.40 22.22
CA GLY A 89 -2.60 35.10 21.44
C GLY A 89 -2.72 33.82 20.61
N TYR A 90 -1.66 33.51 19.88
CA TYR A 90 -1.53 32.22 19.19
C TYR A 90 -0.12 31.64 19.23
N THR A 91 -0.03 30.31 19.16
CA THR A 91 1.22 29.58 18.96
C THR A 91 1.07 28.56 17.82
N VAL A 92 1.83 28.74 16.76
CA VAL A 92 1.93 27.79 15.64
C VAL A 92 3.39 27.39 15.44
N ARG A 93 3.66 26.36 14.63
CA ARG A 93 5.06 25.97 14.37
C ARG A 93 5.86 27.16 13.82
N GLY A 94 6.95 27.50 14.53
CA GLY A 94 7.89 28.56 14.15
C GLY A 94 7.48 29.98 14.58
N GLU A 95 6.32 30.17 15.21
CA GLU A 95 5.83 31.50 15.59
C GLU A 95 4.97 31.46 16.86
N ARG A 96 5.26 32.37 17.79
CA ARG A 96 4.52 32.51 19.05
C ARG A 96 4.26 33.99 19.31
N VAL A 97 2.98 34.36 19.41
CA VAL A 97 2.51 35.72 19.69
C VAL A 97 1.52 35.65 20.85
N VAL A 98 2.04 35.61 22.08
CA VAL A 98 1.25 35.40 23.30
C VAL A 98 1.89 36.15 24.48
N ALA A 99 1.15 37.04 25.14
CA ALA A 99 1.60 37.66 26.39
C ALA A 99 1.44 36.73 27.60
N ARG A 100 2.18 37.02 28.68
CA ARG A 100 2.09 36.26 29.94
C ARG A 100 0.68 36.29 30.55
N HIS A 101 -0.07 37.36 30.34
CA HIS A 101 -1.42 37.55 30.86
C HIS A 101 -2.53 37.12 29.87
N ALA A 102 -2.16 36.53 28.72
CA ALA A 102 -3.13 36.06 27.74
C ALA A 102 -4.02 34.98 28.35
N ARG A 103 -5.34 35.16 28.22
CA ARG A 103 -6.34 34.21 28.71
C ARG A 103 -6.78 33.24 27.64
N VAL A 104 -6.76 33.64 26.38
CA VAL A 104 -7.04 32.74 25.25
C VAL A 104 -5.77 32.54 24.45
N GLU A 105 -5.39 31.30 24.23
CA GLU A 105 -4.30 30.93 23.34
C GLU A 105 -4.79 29.97 22.25
N VAL A 106 -4.72 30.41 20.99
CA VAL A 106 -5.03 29.54 19.85
C VAL A 106 -3.77 28.83 19.41
N VAL A 107 -3.75 27.52 19.47
CA VAL A 107 -2.59 26.70 19.11
C VAL A 107 -2.94 25.77 17.96
N THR A 108 -1.96 25.44 17.12
CA THR A 108 -2.17 24.29 16.23
C THR A 108 -2.27 23.01 17.04
N THR A 109 -3.10 22.06 16.60
CA THR A 109 -3.26 20.77 17.27
C THR A 109 -1.94 20.06 17.59
N GLY A 110 -1.00 19.98 16.64
CA GLY A 110 0.32 19.41 16.88
C GLY A 110 1.17 20.15 17.94
N VAL A 111 0.94 21.46 18.15
CA VAL A 111 1.57 22.20 19.26
C VAL A 111 0.98 21.77 20.60
N LEU A 112 -0.34 21.56 20.69
CA LEU A 112 -0.98 21.08 21.91
C LEU A 112 -0.55 19.64 22.24
N LEU A 113 -0.50 18.77 21.23
CA LEU A 113 -0.01 17.40 21.38
C LEU A 113 1.41 17.36 21.96
N GLN A 114 2.30 18.22 21.46
CA GLN A 114 3.67 18.35 21.97
C GLN A 114 3.73 18.93 23.40
N ARG A 115 2.75 19.74 23.82
CA ARG A 115 2.64 20.19 25.23
C ARG A 115 2.23 19.05 26.14
N LEU A 116 1.20 18.29 25.75
CA LEU A 116 0.72 17.11 26.49
C LEU A 116 1.83 16.09 26.73
N GLN A 117 2.67 15.82 25.75
CA GLN A 117 3.82 14.91 25.92
C GLN A 117 4.90 15.41 26.89
N ARG A 118 4.97 16.72 27.12
CA ARG A 118 5.96 17.32 28.02
C ARG A 118 5.40 17.52 29.42
N ASP A 119 4.13 17.86 29.50
CA ASP A 119 3.36 18.11 30.71
C ASP A 119 1.94 17.60 30.50
N GLN A 120 1.66 16.40 31.04
CA GLN A 120 0.34 15.78 30.95
C GLN A 120 -0.70 16.51 31.80
N GLU A 121 -0.28 17.23 32.85
CA GLU A 121 -1.20 17.97 33.71
C GLU A 121 -1.75 19.23 33.04
N LEU A 122 -1.08 19.73 31.98
CA LEU A 122 -1.38 21.02 31.33
C LEU A 122 -1.62 22.13 32.37
N THR A 123 -0.64 22.32 33.26
CA THR A 123 -0.81 23.20 34.41
C THR A 123 -1.18 24.63 33.99
N GLY A 124 -2.21 25.18 34.63
CA GLY A 124 -2.72 26.52 34.36
C GLY A 124 -3.61 26.65 33.12
N VAL A 125 -4.08 25.54 32.54
CA VAL A 125 -5.18 25.52 31.55
C VAL A 125 -6.46 25.06 32.23
N ASP A 126 -7.56 25.79 32.02
CA ASP A 126 -8.87 25.48 32.62
C ASP A 126 -9.83 24.85 31.61
N VAL A 127 -9.71 25.23 30.33
CA VAL A 127 -10.58 24.79 29.25
C VAL A 127 -9.77 24.53 27.99
N VAL A 128 -10.04 23.39 27.33
CA VAL A 128 -9.56 23.12 25.98
C VAL A 128 -10.73 23.03 25.01
N VAL A 129 -10.66 23.82 23.94
CA VAL A 129 -11.59 23.75 22.81
C VAL A 129 -10.88 23.06 21.66
N LEU A 130 -11.31 21.86 21.32
CA LEU A 130 -10.91 21.13 20.11
C LEU A 130 -11.76 21.65 18.95
N ASP A 131 -11.19 22.49 18.10
CA ASP A 131 -11.91 23.08 16.98
C ASP A 131 -11.79 22.24 15.70
N GLU A 132 -12.77 22.41 14.81
CA GLU A 132 -12.83 21.74 13.50
C GLU A 132 -12.72 20.20 13.60
N CYS A 133 -13.28 19.60 14.66
CA CYS A 133 -13.18 18.17 14.98
C CYS A 133 -13.67 17.23 13.85
N HIS A 134 -14.53 17.73 12.96
CA HIS A 134 -15.04 16.99 11.81
C HIS A 134 -14.02 16.78 10.68
N GLU A 135 -12.87 17.48 10.70
CA GLU A 135 -11.81 17.23 9.73
C GLU A 135 -11.07 15.91 9.99
N ARG A 136 -11.20 15.33 11.20
CA ARG A 136 -10.67 14.00 11.57
C ARG A 136 -9.18 13.83 11.24
N HIS A 137 -8.39 14.89 11.47
CA HIS A 137 -6.93 14.87 11.40
C HIS A 137 -6.36 13.98 12.51
N LEU A 138 -5.27 13.27 12.21
CA LEU A 138 -4.67 12.32 13.12
C LEU A 138 -4.20 12.98 14.42
N ASP A 139 -3.56 14.15 14.32
CA ASP A 139 -3.13 14.92 15.50
C ASP A 139 -4.33 15.34 16.36
N ALA A 140 -5.50 15.61 15.76
CA ALA A 140 -6.70 16.07 16.48
C ALA A 140 -7.36 14.92 17.24
N ASP A 141 -7.55 13.79 16.58
CA ASP A 141 -8.06 12.57 17.21
C ASP A 141 -7.12 12.13 18.36
N THR A 142 -5.79 12.19 18.15
CA THR A 142 -4.78 11.85 19.18
C THR A 142 -4.84 12.81 20.37
N THR A 143 -4.90 14.13 20.09
CA THR A 143 -4.98 15.15 21.14
C THR A 143 -6.26 15.01 21.96
N ALA A 144 -7.39 14.71 21.31
CA ALA A 144 -8.65 14.46 21.99
C ALA A 144 -8.58 13.24 22.91
N ALA A 145 -7.99 12.13 22.43
CA ALA A 145 -7.81 10.92 23.22
C ALA A 145 -6.94 11.18 24.46
N PHE A 146 -5.81 11.88 24.31
CA PHE A 146 -4.93 12.22 25.43
C PHE A 146 -5.58 13.18 26.42
N LEU A 147 -6.30 14.20 25.95
CA LEU A 147 -7.03 15.12 26.83
C LEU A 147 -8.12 14.40 27.63
N TRP A 148 -8.81 13.46 26.99
CA TRP A 148 -9.80 12.65 27.67
C TRP A 148 -9.16 11.76 28.75
N ASP A 149 -8.05 11.10 28.42
CA ASP A 149 -7.29 10.29 29.37
C ASP A 149 -6.77 11.11 30.56
N VAL A 150 -6.16 12.28 30.29
CA VAL A 150 -5.74 13.24 31.33
C VAL A 150 -6.93 13.63 32.22
N ARG A 151 -8.09 13.92 31.64
CA ARG A 151 -9.28 14.27 32.43
C ARG A 151 -9.74 13.11 33.31
N GLN A 152 -9.72 11.89 32.80
CA GLN A 152 -10.17 10.71 33.55
C GLN A 152 -9.22 10.34 34.70
N THR A 153 -7.93 10.63 34.55
CA THR A 153 -6.88 10.10 35.45
C THR A 153 -6.20 11.15 36.31
N LEU A 154 -6.00 12.38 35.81
CA LEU A 154 -5.17 13.41 36.44
C LEU A 154 -5.94 14.70 36.76
N ARG A 155 -6.77 15.19 35.84
CA ARG A 155 -7.41 16.53 35.90
C ARG A 155 -8.93 16.43 35.65
N PRO A 156 -9.73 15.82 36.53
CA PRO A 156 -11.18 15.67 36.33
C PRO A 156 -11.94 16.99 36.17
N GLU A 157 -11.37 18.09 36.66
CA GLU A 157 -11.90 19.44 36.55
C GLU A 157 -11.55 20.16 35.23
N LEU A 158 -10.64 19.59 34.41
CA LEU A 158 -10.33 20.12 33.08
C LEU A 158 -11.57 20.05 32.19
N ARG A 159 -11.97 21.21 31.64
CA ARG A 159 -13.14 21.30 30.77
C ARG A 159 -12.77 21.08 29.31
N LEU A 160 -13.55 20.26 28.60
CA LEU A 160 -13.29 19.94 27.19
C LEU A 160 -14.50 20.30 26.32
N VAL A 161 -14.26 21.00 25.22
CA VAL A 161 -15.28 21.30 24.21
C VAL A 161 -14.82 20.74 22.87
N ALA A 162 -15.60 19.83 22.28
CA ALA A 162 -15.43 19.44 20.88
C ALA A 162 -16.33 20.31 19.99
N ALA A 163 -15.74 21.20 19.20
CA ALA A 163 -16.48 22.06 18.29
C ALA A 163 -16.48 21.44 16.87
N SER A 164 -17.68 21.28 16.31
CA SER A 164 -17.91 20.68 14.99
C SER A 164 -18.86 21.52 14.15
N ALA A 165 -18.65 21.49 12.83
CA ALA A 165 -19.53 22.08 11.83
C ALA A 165 -20.55 21.09 11.27
N THR A 166 -20.45 19.80 11.61
CA THR A 166 -21.22 18.72 11.02
C THR A 166 -21.97 17.93 12.10
N THR A 167 -22.93 17.12 11.65
CA THR A 167 -23.85 16.33 12.48
C THR A 167 -23.25 15.08 13.13
N ASP A 168 -21.96 14.76 12.95
CA ASP A 168 -21.31 13.66 13.71
C ASP A 168 -20.98 14.07 15.16
N ALA A 169 -21.87 14.86 15.77
CA ALA A 169 -21.80 15.29 17.16
C ALA A 169 -21.81 14.09 18.12
N GLN A 170 -22.54 13.05 17.73
CA GLN A 170 -22.80 11.88 18.56
C GLN A 170 -21.55 11.02 18.73
N GLY A 171 -20.68 10.91 17.72
CA GLY A 171 -19.38 10.27 17.87
C GLY A 171 -18.55 10.95 18.96
N TRP A 172 -18.42 12.28 18.86
CA TRP A 172 -17.69 13.10 19.84
C TRP A 172 -18.32 13.08 21.23
N ALA A 173 -19.65 13.08 21.32
CA ALA A 173 -20.37 13.00 22.59
C ALA A 173 -20.06 11.69 23.31
N ARG A 174 -20.09 10.56 22.59
CA ARG A 174 -19.72 9.24 23.14
C ARG A 174 -18.26 9.19 23.58
N LEU A 175 -17.34 9.73 22.76
CA LEU A 175 -15.92 9.79 23.10
C LEU A 175 -15.68 10.56 24.40
N LEU A 176 -16.36 11.69 24.58
CA LEU A 176 -16.27 12.56 25.76
C LEU A 176 -17.19 12.12 26.92
N GLY A 177 -17.51 10.82 27.01
CA GLY A 177 -18.27 10.24 28.11
C GLY A 177 -19.74 10.65 28.15
N GLY A 178 -20.40 10.70 26.99
CA GLY A 178 -21.81 11.09 26.88
C GLY A 178 -22.04 12.59 26.99
N ALA A 179 -21.10 13.41 26.53
CA ALA A 179 -21.15 14.87 26.63
C ALA A 179 -22.43 15.47 26.01
N PRO A 180 -23.08 16.45 26.65
CA PRO A 180 -24.21 17.16 26.06
C PRO A 180 -23.85 17.78 24.71
N VAL A 181 -24.73 17.61 23.72
CA VAL A 181 -24.63 18.24 22.41
C VAL A 181 -25.41 19.56 22.45
N VAL A 182 -24.69 20.66 22.26
CA VAL A 182 -25.25 22.02 22.21
C VAL A 182 -25.23 22.48 20.76
N GLU A 183 -26.41 22.76 20.23
CA GLU A 183 -26.57 23.21 18.85
C GLU A 183 -26.70 24.74 18.80
N ALA A 184 -26.02 25.35 17.84
CA ALA A 184 -26.19 26.75 17.51
C ALA A 184 -26.80 26.88 16.12
N ASP A 185 -27.96 27.52 16.05
CA ASP A 185 -28.59 27.84 14.78
C ASP A 185 -27.73 28.86 14.01
N GLY A 186 -27.44 28.54 12.76
CA GLY A 186 -26.83 29.47 11.82
C GLY A 186 -27.85 29.84 10.74
N VAL A 187 -28.03 31.14 10.48
CA VAL A 187 -28.76 31.59 9.29
C VAL A 187 -27.84 31.44 8.09
N LEU A 188 -27.89 30.29 7.41
CA LEU A 188 -27.33 30.15 6.08
C LEU A 188 -28.39 30.64 5.08
N HIS A 189 -28.00 31.59 4.24
CA HIS A 189 -28.84 32.00 3.12
C HIS A 189 -28.93 30.88 2.08
N PRO A 190 -30.04 30.78 1.33
CA PRO A 190 -30.21 29.75 0.31
C PRO A 190 -29.08 29.81 -0.74
N VAL A 191 -28.59 28.63 -1.12
CA VAL A 191 -27.56 28.46 -2.15
C VAL A 191 -28.15 27.66 -3.31
N ASP A 192 -28.25 28.29 -4.48
CA ASP A 192 -28.67 27.65 -5.73
C ASP A 192 -27.60 26.67 -6.21
N VAL A 193 -27.99 25.45 -6.59
CA VAL A 193 -27.07 24.40 -7.03
C VAL A 193 -27.13 24.25 -8.55
N VAL A 194 -26.05 24.67 -9.22
CA VAL A 194 -25.89 24.53 -10.67
C VAL A 194 -25.00 23.31 -10.96
N TRP A 195 -25.58 22.26 -11.52
CA TRP A 195 -24.83 21.11 -12.01
C TRP A 195 -24.18 21.44 -13.36
N ALA A 196 -22.85 21.47 -13.39
CA ALA A 196 -22.06 21.76 -14.57
C ALA A 196 -21.11 20.60 -14.85
N PRO A 197 -21.60 19.44 -15.36
CA PRO A 197 -20.72 18.35 -15.74
C PRO A 197 -19.92 18.69 -17.01
N PRO A 198 -18.67 18.22 -17.14
CA PRO A 198 -17.94 18.33 -18.39
C PRO A 198 -18.65 17.56 -19.51
N LEU A 199 -18.72 18.16 -20.70
CA LEU A 199 -19.38 17.56 -21.88
C LEU A 199 -18.74 16.24 -22.33
N ARG A 200 -17.47 16.05 -22.01
CA ARG A 200 -16.74 14.81 -22.25
C ARG A 200 -16.43 14.15 -20.91
N PRO A 201 -16.56 12.82 -20.80
CA PRO A 201 -16.14 12.09 -19.61
C PRO A 201 -14.67 12.40 -19.28
N MET A 202 -14.42 12.86 -18.06
CA MET A 202 -13.07 13.07 -17.55
C MET A 202 -12.51 11.76 -17.03
N ARG A 203 -11.22 11.51 -17.22
CA ARG A 203 -10.58 10.36 -16.59
C ARG A 203 -10.65 10.51 -15.06
N PRO A 204 -10.97 9.44 -14.31
CA PRO A 204 -10.86 9.45 -12.86
C PRO A 204 -9.47 9.91 -12.40
N PRO A 205 -9.37 10.57 -11.24
CA PRO A 205 -8.07 10.92 -10.69
C PRO A 205 -7.27 9.65 -10.36
N HIS A 206 -5.96 9.71 -10.60
CA HIS A 206 -5.04 8.59 -10.35
C HIS A 206 -3.77 9.08 -9.65
N GLY A 207 -3.59 8.71 -8.39
CA GLY A 207 -2.57 9.31 -7.52
C GLY A 207 -2.76 10.83 -7.47
N MET A 208 -1.71 11.63 -7.62
CA MET A 208 -1.85 13.09 -7.69
C MET A 208 -2.46 13.61 -9.01
N ARG A 209 -2.54 12.80 -10.07
CA ARG A 209 -2.92 13.30 -11.41
C ARG A 209 -4.43 13.47 -11.54
N VAL A 210 -4.80 14.58 -12.17
CA VAL A 210 -6.14 14.85 -12.70
C VAL A 210 -6.12 14.76 -14.22
N ASP A 211 -7.30 14.68 -14.84
CA ASP A 211 -7.39 14.81 -16.29
C ASP A 211 -6.82 16.18 -16.75
N PRO A 212 -5.88 16.23 -17.72
CA PRO A 212 -5.34 17.47 -18.24
C PRO A 212 -6.39 18.46 -18.78
N ALA A 213 -7.57 17.99 -19.20
CA ALA A 213 -8.66 18.85 -19.64
C ALA A 213 -9.42 19.52 -18.47
N LEU A 214 -9.30 19.00 -17.25
CA LEU A 214 -10.05 19.49 -16.09
C LEU A 214 -9.74 20.96 -15.75
N PRO A 215 -8.48 21.44 -15.68
CA PRO A 215 -8.21 22.85 -15.37
C PRO A 215 -8.83 23.84 -16.37
N ALA A 216 -8.76 23.52 -17.67
CA ALA A 216 -9.38 24.36 -18.70
C ALA A 216 -10.91 24.39 -18.56
N TYR A 217 -11.51 23.23 -18.25
CA TYR A 217 -12.95 23.14 -17.97
C TYR A 217 -13.36 23.94 -16.73
N VAL A 218 -12.65 23.79 -15.61
CA VAL A 218 -12.96 24.56 -14.39
C VAL A 218 -12.80 26.06 -14.63
N ALA A 219 -11.78 26.48 -15.38
CA ALA A 219 -11.61 27.89 -15.77
C ALA A 219 -12.79 28.42 -16.61
N SER A 220 -13.37 27.61 -17.52
CA SER A 220 -14.55 28.03 -18.26
C SER A 220 -15.80 28.14 -17.38
N VAL A 221 -15.95 27.24 -16.39
CA VAL A 221 -17.02 27.33 -15.39
C VAL A 221 -16.86 28.56 -14.49
N VAL A 222 -15.64 28.92 -14.09
CA VAL A 222 -15.37 30.17 -13.35
C VAL A 222 -15.78 31.41 -14.16
N ARG A 223 -15.46 31.46 -15.46
CA ARG A 223 -15.89 32.57 -16.33
C ARG A 223 -17.41 32.63 -16.47
N ARG A 224 -18.05 31.47 -16.65
CA ARG A 224 -19.51 31.37 -16.68
C ARG A 224 -20.13 31.90 -15.40
N ALA A 225 -19.61 31.48 -14.25
CA ALA A 225 -20.07 31.91 -12.94
C ALA A 225 -19.89 33.44 -12.72
N LEU A 226 -18.79 34.02 -13.21
CA LEU A 226 -18.59 35.48 -13.20
C LEU A 226 -19.61 36.23 -14.08
N ALA A 227 -19.98 35.68 -15.23
CA ALA A 227 -20.93 36.30 -16.14
C ALA A 227 -22.39 36.17 -15.66
N GLU A 228 -22.74 35.06 -15.01
CA GLU A 228 -24.12 34.72 -14.65
C GLU A 228 -24.55 35.17 -13.25
N ARG A 229 -23.62 35.56 -12.38
CA ARG A 229 -23.87 35.87 -10.97
C ARG A 229 -23.06 37.08 -10.52
N GLU A 230 -23.48 37.72 -9.42
CA GLU A 230 -22.74 38.81 -8.77
C GLU A 230 -21.90 38.29 -7.59
N GLY A 231 -21.02 39.16 -7.05
CA GLY A 231 -20.16 38.85 -5.90
C GLY A 231 -18.93 38.00 -6.22
N ASP A 232 -18.09 37.78 -5.22
CA ASP A 232 -16.81 37.10 -5.42
C ASP A 232 -16.99 35.59 -5.64
N VAL A 233 -16.07 35.01 -6.42
CA VAL A 233 -16.06 33.59 -6.75
C VAL A 233 -14.98 32.88 -5.93
N LEU A 234 -15.36 31.83 -5.21
CA LEU A 234 -14.45 30.91 -4.54
C LEU A 234 -14.39 29.58 -5.30
N CYS A 235 -13.23 29.23 -5.85
CA CYS A 235 -13.04 28.02 -6.65
C CYS A 235 -12.20 26.98 -5.90
N PHE A 236 -12.76 25.79 -5.66
CA PHE A 236 -12.08 24.68 -4.97
C PHE A 236 -11.37 23.75 -5.95
N LEU A 237 -10.06 23.60 -5.77
CA LEU A 237 -9.15 22.78 -6.58
C LEU A 237 -8.32 21.84 -5.69
N PRO A 238 -7.91 20.65 -6.20
CA PRO A 238 -7.25 19.64 -5.37
C PRO A 238 -5.81 20.01 -4.99
N GLY A 239 -5.17 21.00 -5.63
CA GLY A 239 -3.84 21.43 -5.21
C GLY A 239 -3.22 22.54 -6.04
N VAL A 240 -2.00 22.92 -5.66
CA VAL A 240 -1.27 24.08 -6.19
C VAL A 240 -1.05 24.01 -7.70
N GLY A 241 -0.69 22.83 -8.22
CA GLY A 241 -0.49 22.65 -9.67
C GLY A 241 -1.77 22.89 -10.48
N GLU A 242 -2.92 22.47 -9.95
CA GLU A 242 -4.22 22.72 -10.57
C GLU A 242 -4.63 24.19 -10.42
N ILE A 243 -4.38 24.81 -9.26
CA ILE A 243 -4.58 26.26 -9.03
C ILE A 243 -3.81 27.09 -10.06
N ALA A 244 -2.50 26.83 -10.22
CA ALA A 244 -1.66 27.56 -11.16
C ALA A 244 -2.11 27.41 -12.61
N ARG A 245 -2.52 26.19 -13.02
CA ARG A 245 -3.07 25.95 -14.35
C ARG A 245 -4.39 26.69 -14.58
N VAL A 246 -5.31 26.66 -13.62
CA VAL A 246 -6.58 27.40 -13.72
C VAL A 246 -6.32 28.91 -13.76
N ALA A 247 -5.42 29.42 -12.91
CA ALA A 247 -5.04 30.83 -12.91
C ALA A 247 -4.47 31.26 -14.28
N GLY A 248 -3.54 30.49 -14.83
CA GLY A 248 -2.96 30.74 -16.15
C GLY A 248 -4.01 30.64 -17.28
N GLN A 249 -4.97 29.72 -17.15
CA GLN A 249 -6.09 29.60 -18.09
C GLN A 249 -7.07 30.77 -17.99
N LEU A 250 -7.28 31.36 -16.81
CA LEU A 250 -8.15 32.52 -16.62
C LEU A 250 -7.56 33.79 -17.24
N GLY A 251 -6.24 33.99 -17.11
CA GLY A 251 -5.55 35.16 -17.64
C GLY A 251 -5.98 36.46 -16.95
N ASP A 252 -5.87 37.58 -17.67
CA ASP A 252 -6.46 38.84 -17.23
C ASP A 252 -7.97 38.83 -17.47
N LEU A 253 -8.74 39.08 -16.41
CA LEU A 253 -10.20 39.08 -16.41
C LEU A 253 -10.80 40.49 -16.40
N GLY A 254 -9.97 41.55 -16.52
CA GLY A 254 -10.44 42.92 -16.66
C GLY A 254 -11.20 43.43 -15.43
N GLY A 255 -10.48 44.01 -14.47
CA GLY A 255 -11.09 44.57 -13.25
C GLY A 255 -11.48 43.53 -12.18
N VAL A 256 -11.27 42.23 -12.44
CA VAL A 256 -11.41 41.14 -11.47
C VAL A 256 -10.02 40.69 -11.00
N GLU A 257 -9.82 40.64 -9.68
CA GLU A 257 -8.55 40.21 -9.08
C GLU A 257 -8.54 38.68 -8.86
N VAL A 258 -7.47 38.00 -9.30
CA VAL A 258 -7.31 36.54 -9.13
C VAL A 258 -6.31 36.26 -8.00
N LEU A 259 -6.80 35.69 -6.89
CA LEU A 259 -6.01 35.36 -5.71
C LEU A 259 -5.85 33.84 -5.58
N GLN A 260 -4.66 33.38 -5.19
CA GLN A 260 -4.35 31.95 -5.02
C GLN A 260 -4.05 31.63 -3.55
N VAL A 261 -4.85 30.76 -2.94
CA VAL A 261 -4.73 30.41 -1.52
C VAL A 261 -4.61 28.90 -1.27
N HIS A 262 -3.51 28.51 -0.62
CA HIS A 262 -3.20 27.15 -0.23
C HIS A 262 -2.31 27.15 1.02
N GLY A 263 -2.04 25.98 1.61
CA GLY A 263 -1.34 25.87 2.90
C GLY A 263 0.09 26.44 2.94
N ARG A 264 0.69 26.73 1.78
CA ARG A 264 2.04 27.30 1.63
C ARG A 264 2.04 28.76 1.19
N THR A 265 0.86 29.37 0.98
CA THR A 265 0.72 30.76 0.56
C THR A 265 1.35 31.70 1.60
N PRO A 266 2.10 32.76 1.20
CA PRO A 266 2.63 33.75 2.13
C PRO A 266 1.54 34.41 2.99
N ALA A 267 1.87 34.81 4.22
CA ALA A 267 0.92 35.41 5.16
C ALA A 267 0.21 36.64 4.56
N ALA A 268 0.93 37.51 3.84
CA ALA A 268 0.34 38.70 3.21
C ALA A 268 -0.77 38.36 2.20
N VAL A 269 -0.63 37.27 1.43
CA VAL A 269 -1.66 36.84 0.46
C VAL A 269 -2.85 36.22 1.19
N GLN A 270 -2.62 35.48 2.28
CA GLN A 270 -3.71 34.97 3.14
C GLN A 270 -4.50 36.13 3.75
N ASP A 271 -3.79 37.16 4.23
CA ASP A 271 -4.38 38.37 4.80
C ASP A 271 -5.17 39.16 3.74
N ALA A 272 -4.68 39.23 2.49
CA ALA A 272 -5.40 39.87 1.38
C ALA A 272 -6.71 39.15 1.03
N VAL A 273 -6.74 37.80 1.09
CA VAL A 273 -7.97 37.01 0.89
C VAL A 273 -8.99 37.26 2.00
N LEU A 274 -8.52 37.52 3.23
CA LEU A 274 -9.37 37.81 4.37
C LEU A 274 -9.84 39.27 4.46
N ALA A 275 -9.19 40.19 3.76
CA ALA A 275 -9.61 41.58 3.68
C ALA A 275 -10.83 41.74 2.76
N SER A 276 -11.66 42.76 3.00
CA SER A 276 -12.69 43.17 2.05
C SER A 276 -12.04 43.93 0.88
N GLY A 277 -12.23 43.44 -0.35
CA GLY A 277 -11.70 44.07 -1.57
C GLY A 277 -12.63 45.16 -2.12
N GLN A 278 -12.07 46.15 -2.83
CA GLN A 278 -12.86 47.14 -3.60
C GLN A 278 -13.23 46.65 -5.00
N ARG A 279 -12.51 45.65 -5.51
CA ARG A 279 -12.75 44.99 -6.80
C ARG A 279 -13.31 43.60 -6.57
N ARG A 280 -14.03 43.10 -7.57
CA ARG A 280 -14.52 41.72 -7.59
C ARG A 280 -13.35 40.75 -7.65
N ARG A 281 -13.45 39.61 -6.96
CA ARG A 281 -12.35 38.65 -6.81
C ARG A 281 -12.72 37.25 -7.25
N VAL A 282 -11.72 36.54 -7.76
CA VAL A 282 -11.71 35.08 -7.92
C VAL A 282 -10.64 34.51 -6.99
N VAL A 283 -11.07 33.79 -5.97
CA VAL A 283 -10.19 33.11 -5.02
C VAL A 283 -10.07 31.65 -5.42
N LEU A 284 -8.90 31.25 -5.91
CA LEU A 284 -8.58 29.85 -6.24
C LEU A 284 -7.98 29.18 -5.00
N ALA A 285 -8.69 28.21 -4.44
CA ALA A 285 -8.40 27.65 -3.13
C ALA A 285 -8.28 26.12 -3.15
N THR A 286 -7.47 25.59 -2.22
CA THR A 286 -7.56 24.18 -1.80
C THR A 286 -8.61 24.03 -0.68
N SER A 287 -8.69 22.86 -0.04
CA SER A 287 -9.54 22.65 1.16
C SER A 287 -9.22 23.60 2.33
N VAL A 288 -8.15 24.41 2.25
CA VAL A 288 -7.87 25.49 3.21
C VAL A 288 -9.04 26.47 3.38
N ALA A 289 -9.86 26.66 2.35
CA ALA A 289 -11.04 27.54 2.43
C ALA A 289 -12.36 26.79 2.75
N GLU A 290 -12.31 25.47 2.95
CA GLU A 290 -13.50 24.60 3.06
C GLU A 290 -14.23 24.74 4.39
N SER A 291 -13.47 24.89 5.48
CA SER A 291 -13.90 24.85 6.88
C SER A 291 -13.44 26.13 7.61
N SER A 292 -12.14 26.40 7.59
CA SER A 292 -11.50 27.29 8.57
C SER A 292 -11.32 28.76 8.16
N LEU A 293 -11.75 29.17 6.95
CA LEU A 293 -11.58 30.54 6.43
C LEU A 293 -12.90 31.16 5.97
N THR A 294 -13.33 32.26 6.60
CA THR A 294 -14.40 33.12 6.05
C THR A 294 -13.79 34.11 5.08
N VAL A 295 -14.06 33.96 3.79
CA VAL A 295 -13.65 34.93 2.76
C VAL A 295 -14.81 35.91 2.57
N PRO A 296 -14.69 37.19 2.98
CA PRO A 296 -15.78 38.15 2.86
C PRO A 296 -16.16 38.39 1.40
N GLY A 297 -17.42 38.68 1.09
CA GLY A 297 -17.88 39.03 -0.25
C GLY A 297 -18.10 37.85 -1.22
N VAL A 298 -17.79 36.61 -0.80
CA VAL A 298 -18.09 35.41 -1.60
C VAL A 298 -19.59 35.18 -1.69
N ARG A 299 -20.09 35.09 -2.92
CA ARG A 299 -21.48 34.76 -3.25
C ARG A 299 -21.59 33.55 -4.16
N VAL A 300 -20.47 33.15 -4.77
CA VAL A 300 -20.44 32.09 -5.77
C VAL A 300 -19.32 31.12 -5.47
N VAL A 301 -19.61 29.82 -5.51
CA VAL A 301 -18.63 28.76 -5.37
C VAL A 301 -18.53 27.98 -6.66
N VAL A 302 -17.32 27.65 -7.08
CA VAL A 302 -17.06 26.68 -8.16
C VAL A 302 -16.32 25.49 -7.54
N ASP A 303 -16.93 24.31 -7.56
CA ASP A 303 -16.34 23.12 -6.95
C ASP A 303 -15.91 22.14 -8.05
N SER A 304 -14.59 21.86 -8.10
CA SER A 304 -14.06 20.85 -9.02
C SER A 304 -14.48 19.41 -8.67
N GLY A 305 -15.04 19.19 -7.47
CA GLY A 305 -15.45 17.87 -6.99
C GLY A 305 -14.29 16.96 -6.59
N LEU A 306 -13.09 17.53 -6.44
CA LEU A 306 -11.87 16.80 -6.07
C LEU A 306 -11.30 17.31 -4.75
N ALA A 307 -10.60 16.41 -4.06
CA ALA A 307 -9.81 16.66 -2.86
C ALA A 307 -8.46 15.94 -2.97
N ARG A 308 -7.46 16.39 -2.22
CA ARG A 308 -6.15 15.73 -2.15
C ARG A 308 -5.88 15.31 -0.72
N GLU A 309 -5.73 14.01 -0.53
CA GLU A 309 -5.60 13.35 0.77
C GLU A 309 -4.24 12.64 0.88
N PRO A 310 -3.62 12.62 2.07
CA PRO A 310 -2.48 11.74 2.33
C PRO A 310 -2.94 10.27 2.31
N ARG A 311 -2.20 9.41 1.59
CA ARG A 311 -2.41 7.95 1.59
C ARG A 311 -1.09 7.21 1.60
N VAL A 312 -0.99 6.14 2.36
CA VAL A 312 0.23 5.32 2.44
C VAL A 312 0.05 3.99 1.72
N ASP A 313 1.02 3.64 0.87
CA ASP A 313 1.22 2.27 0.41
C ASP A 313 2.11 1.54 1.41
N HIS A 314 1.48 0.90 2.41
CA HIS A 314 2.19 0.23 3.51
C HIS A 314 3.08 -0.92 3.01
N ALA A 315 2.72 -1.60 1.93
CA ALA A 315 3.52 -2.69 1.36
C ALA A 315 4.87 -2.21 0.83
N ARG A 316 5.00 -0.91 0.53
CA ARG A 316 6.18 -0.35 -0.15
C ARG A 316 6.82 0.83 0.59
N GLY A 317 6.29 1.22 1.76
CA GLY A 317 6.86 2.28 2.60
C GLY A 317 6.82 3.67 1.97
N LEU A 318 5.94 3.91 0.99
CA LEU A 318 5.81 5.20 0.30
C LEU A 318 4.49 5.87 0.68
N SER A 319 4.61 7.02 1.35
CA SER A 319 3.50 7.97 1.53
C SER A 319 3.31 8.78 0.25
N ALA A 320 2.08 8.89 -0.24
CA ALA A 320 1.75 9.66 -1.42
C ALA A 320 0.50 10.51 -1.18
N LEU A 321 0.49 11.72 -1.75
CA LEU A 321 -0.76 12.46 -1.89
C LEU A 321 -1.58 11.82 -3.01
N THR A 322 -2.85 11.54 -2.75
CA THR A 322 -3.78 11.01 -3.75
C THR A 322 -4.92 11.99 -3.94
N THR A 323 -5.23 12.29 -5.19
CA THR A 323 -6.42 13.05 -5.57
C THR A 323 -7.60 12.09 -5.61
N VAL A 324 -8.68 12.45 -4.93
CA VAL A 324 -9.90 11.65 -4.78
C VAL A 324 -11.12 12.51 -5.09
N ARG A 325 -12.28 11.89 -5.27
CA ARG A 325 -13.55 12.62 -5.26
C ARG A 325 -13.80 13.17 -3.86
N ALA A 326 -14.21 14.43 -3.78
CA ALA A 326 -14.62 15.02 -2.51
C ALA A 326 -15.88 14.31 -1.97
N SER A 327 -16.02 14.23 -0.65
CA SER A 327 -17.21 13.64 -0.01
C SER A 327 -18.42 14.55 -0.15
N GLN A 328 -19.62 14.00 0.09
CA GLN A 328 -20.86 14.79 0.13
C GLN A 328 -20.80 15.87 1.23
N ALA A 329 -20.26 15.53 2.40
CA ALA A 329 -20.06 16.50 3.48
C ALA A 329 -19.15 17.66 3.06
N ALA A 330 -18.01 17.37 2.43
CA ALA A 330 -17.11 18.38 1.89
C ALA A 330 -17.81 19.28 0.86
N GLY A 331 -18.52 18.68 -0.11
CA GLY A 331 -19.29 19.42 -1.12
C GLY A 331 -20.36 20.34 -0.52
N ARG A 332 -21.07 19.91 0.53
CA ARG A 332 -22.02 20.74 1.27
C ARG A 332 -21.34 21.90 2.00
N GLN A 333 -20.20 21.66 2.65
CA GLN A 333 -19.42 22.72 3.31
C GLN A 333 -18.89 23.76 2.32
N ARG A 334 -18.40 23.31 1.16
CA ARG A 334 -17.95 24.18 0.06
C ARG A 334 -19.09 25.03 -0.46
N ALA A 335 -20.25 24.42 -0.75
CA ALA A 335 -21.45 25.15 -1.18
C ALA A 335 -21.89 26.20 -0.15
N GLY A 336 -21.86 25.85 1.13
CA GLY A 336 -22.22 26.76 2.22
C GLY A 336 -21.37 28.02 2.29
N ARG A 337 -20.18 28.08 1.65
CA ARG A 337 -19.36 29.30 1.54
C ARG A 337 -20.04 30.41 0.74
N ALA A 338 -20.91 30.05 -0.21
CA ALA A 338 -21.65 31.01 -1.02
C ALA A 338 -22.81 31.67 -0.26
N GLY A 339 -23.38 30.99 0.75
CA GLY A 339 -24.59 31.40 1.47
C GLY A 339 -24.35 32.10 2.80
N ARG A 340 -23.14 32.62 3.05
CA ARG A 340 -22.75 33.14 4.38
C ARG A 340 -23.24 34.54 4.70
N GLU A 341 -23.21 35.41 3.71
CA GLU A 341 -23.52 36.84 3.89
C GLU A 341 -24.83 37.25 3.19
N ALA A 342 -25.20 36.52 2.13
CA ALA A 342 -26.49 36.65 1.44
C ALA A 342 -26.73 35.40 0.57
N PRO A 343 -27.88 35.30 -0.13
CA PRO A 343 -28.13 34.22 -1.08
C PRO A 343 -27.01 34.11 -2.12
N GLY A 344 -26.68 32.89 -2.51
CA GLY A 344 -25.54 32.59 -3.38
C GLY A 344 -25.80 31.42 -4.31
N ALA A 345 -24.75 30.99 -5.03
CA ALA A 345 -24.81 29.84 -5.94
C ALA A 345 -23.55 28.98 -5.84
N VAL A 346 -23.69 27.68 -6.11
CA VAL A 346 -22.60 26.73 -6.27
C VAL A 346 -22.66 26.06 -7.64
N TYR A 347 -21.55 26.10 -8.38
CA TYR A 347 -21.36 25.38 -9.63
C TYR A 347 -20.56 24.11 -9.35
N ARG A 348 -21.19 22.95 -9.53
CA ARG A 348 -20.58 21.63 -9.29
C ARG A 348 -20.07 21.05 -10.61
N CYS A 349 -18.75 20.86 -10.73
CA CYS A 349 -18.11 20.37 -11.95
C CYS A 349 -18.26 18.85 -12.21
N TRP A 350 -19.37 18.25 -11.78
CA TRP A 350 -19.71 16.84 -11.96
C TRP A 350 -21.21 16.66 -12.17
N ALA A 351 -21.63 15.49 -12.64
CA ALA A 351 -23.04 15.21 -12.88
C ALA A 351 -23.79 14.96 -11.56
N GLU A 352 -25.05 15.38 -11.47
CA GLU A 352 -25.91 15.15 -10.30
C GLU A 352 -25.99 13.67 -9.91
N ALA A 353 -26.07 12.77 -10.91
CA ALA A 353 -26.08 11.32 -10.70
C ALA A 353 -24.77 10.76 -10.09
N GLU A 354 -23.66 11.50 -10.14
CA GLU A 354 -22.43 11.12 -9.44
C GLU A 354 -22.49 11.50 -7.95
N ASP A 355 -23.22 12.54 -7.57
CA ASP A 355 -23.25 13.08 -6.19
C ASP A 355 -23.76 12.06 -5.17
N ALA A 356 -24.83 11.34 -5.52
CA ALA A 356 -25.44 10.32 -4.69
C ALA A 356 -24.50 9.12 -4.40
N ARG A 357 -23.48 8.91 -5.25
CA ARG A 357 -22.49 7.83 -5.13
C ARG A 357 -21.20 8.25 -4.41
N LEU A 358 -21.04 9.54 -4.11
CA LEU A 358 -19.89 10.04 -3.35
C LEU A 358 -19.90 9.50 -1.92
N PRO A 359 -18.72 9.27 -1.31
CA PRO A 359 -18.65 8.98 0.12
C PRO A 359 -19.37 10.05 0.93
N ARG A 360 -20.11 9.65 1.97
CA ARG A 360 -20.85 10.61 2.81
C ARG A 360 -19.91 11.57 3.56
N PHE A 361 -18.81 11.03 4.08
CA PHE A 361 -17.80 11.75 4.88
C PHE A 361 -16.38 11.50 4.32
N PRO A 362 -15.42 12.40 4.56
CA PRO A 362 -14.01 12.11 4.27
C PRO A 362 -13.52 10.91 5.10
N SER A 363 -12.51 10.19 4.60
CA SER A 363 -11.88 9.13 5.39
C SER A 363 -11.07 9.76 6.53
N PRO A 364 -11.20 9.28 7.78
CA PRO A 364 -10.40 9.80 8.88
C PRO A 364 -8.92 9.46 8.66
N GLU A 365 -8.02 10.40 8.99
CA GLU A 365 -6.61 10.30 8.64
C GLU A 365 -5.94 9.06 9.25
N ILE A 366 -6.37 8.64 10.45
CA ILE A 366 -5.90 7.43 11.13
C ILE A 366 -6.05 6.15 10.30
N LYS A 367 -6.97 6.12 9.31
CA LYS A 367 -7.20 4.95 8.45
C LYS A 367 -6.31 4.91 7.22
N VAL A 368 -5.73 6.05 6.83
CA VAL A 368 -5.09 6.21 5.51
C VAL A 368 -3.66 6.73 5.56
N ALA A 369 -3.25 7.38 6.65
CA ALA A 369 -1.95 8.01 6.80
C ALA A 369 -0.86 7.08 7.38
N ASP A 370 0.37 7.61 7.43
CA ASP A 370 1.49 6.95 8.10
C ASP A 370 1.31 7.06 9.60
N LEU A 371 1.19 5.91 10.28
CA LEU A 371 1.00 5.86 11.72
C LEU A 371 2.31 5.88 12.51
N THR A 372 3.48 6.02 11.88
CA THR A 372 4.78 5.99 12.57
C THR A 372 4.88 7.07 13.66
N ALA A 373 4.48 8.31 13.36
CA ALA A 373 4.47 9.38 14.34
C ALA A 373 3.45 9.11 15.46
N PHE A 374 2.21 8.72 15.09
CA PHE A 374 1.16 8.37 16.04
C PHE A 374 1.59 7.26 17.01
N ALA A 375 2.12 6.15 16.50
CA ALA A 375 2.59 5.02 17.29
C ALA A 375 3.70 5.42 18.28
N LEU A 376 4.58 6.37 17.92
CA LEU A 376 5.56 6.88 18.86
C LEU A 376 4.90 7.71 19.97
N GLN A 377 3.91 8.54 19.61
CA GLN A 377 3.18 9.34 20.59
C GLN A 377 2.45 8.44 21.59
N THR A 378 1.75 7.40 21.13
CA THR A 378 1.02 6.48 22.02
C THR A 378 1.96 5.60 22.84
N ALA A 379 3.08 5.17 22.29
CA ALA A 379 4.12 4.46 23.05
C ALA A 379 4.75 5.34 24.15
N CYS A 380 4.99 6.63 23.88
CA CYS A 380 5.47 7.57 24.90
C CYS A 380 4.41 7.90 25.94
N TRP A 381 3.13 7.82 25.56
CA TRP A 381 2.00 8.01 26.47
C TRP A 381 1.80 6.82 27.42
N GLY A 382 2.29 5.64 27.04
CA GLY A 382 2.18 4.40 27.83
C GLY A 382 1.17 3.38 27.29
N ASP A 383 0.54 3.64 26.14
CA ASP A 383 -0.39 2.72 25.46
C ASP A 383 0.10 2.42 24.03
N PRO A 384 1.08 1.51 23.86
CA PRO A 384 1.69 1.26 22.55
C PRO A 384 0.70 0.68 21.52
N ASP A 385 -0.36 0.01 21.98
CA ASP A 385 -1.44 -0.53 21.15
C ASP A 385 -2.56 0.47 20.86
N ALA A 386 -2.56 1.63 21.53
CA ALA A 386 -3.64 2.61 21.47
C ALA A 386 -5.01 1.99 21.78
N SER A 387 -5.01 0.95 22.61
CA SER A 387 -6.19 0.11 22.87
C SER A 387 -7.06 0.61 24.02
N GLY A 388 -6.44 1.32 24.97
CA GLY A 388 -7.11 2.03 26.07
C GLY A 388 -7.45 3.49 25.72
N LEU A 389 -6.92 4.02 24.62
CA LEU A 389 -7.20 5.39 24.17
C LEU A 389 -8.61 5.52 23.60
N ALA A 390 -9.32 6.58 24.02
CA ALA A 390 -10.64 6.94 23.51
C ALA A 390 -10.54 7.55 22.11
N LEU A 391 -10.46 6.70 21.08
CA LEU A 391 -10.43 7.06 19.67
C LEU A 391 -11.79 6.79 19.01
N LEU A 392 -12.23 7.68 18.12
CA LEU A 392 -13.45 7.47 17.33
C LEU A 392 -13.32 6.26 16.39
N ASP A 393 -12.11 6.02 15.89
CA ASP A 393 -11.77 4.94 14.99
C ASP A 393 -10.48 4.27 15.47
N PRO A 394 -10.42 2.94 15.60
CA PRO A 394 -9.18 2.26 15.94
C PRO A 394 -8.18 2.32 14.78
N PRO A 395 -6.86 2.38 15.05
CA PRO A 395 -5.85 2.34 14.01
C PRO A 395 -5.87 0.98 13.27
N PRO A 396 -5.68 0.94 11.93
CA PRO A 396 -5.59 -0.33 11.21
C PRO A 396 -4.38 -1.17 11.69
N GLY A 397 -4.61 -2.44 12.03
CA GLY A 397 -3.58 -3.31 12.60
C GLY A 397 -2.33 -3.47 11.72
N GLY A 398 -2.50 -3.62 10.40
CA GLY A 398 -1.37 -3.70 9.47
C GLY A 398 -0.55 -2.40 9.39
N ALA A 399 -1.21 -1.24 9.44
CA ALA A 399 -0.54 0.06 9.47
C ALA A 399 0.22 0.28 10.78
N MET A 400 -0.37 -0.13 11.92
CA MET A 400 0.26 -0.09 13.23
C MET A 400 1.49 -1.00 13.32
N ALA A 401 1.40 -2.22 12.79
CA ALA A 401 2.53 -3.15 12.74
C ALA A 401 3.69 -2.59 11.89
N ALA A 402 3.38 -1.99 10.73
CA ALA A 402 4.39 -1.33 9.90
C ALA A 402 5.05 -0.14 10.64
N ALA A 403 4.27 0.71 11.31
CA ALA A 403 4.76 1.80 12.13
C ALA A 403 5.71 1.32 13.24
N ARG A 404 5.34 0.24 13.96
CA ARG A 404 6.21 -0.37 14.99
C ARG A 404 7.49 -0.96 14.41
N GLY A 405 7.42 -1.58 13.24
CA GLY A 405 8.62 -2.06 12.54
C GLY A 405 9.61 -0.92 12.31
N VAL A 406 9.12 0.24 11.86
CA VAL A 406 9.95 1.45 11.71
C VAL A 406 10.50 1.92 13.06
N LEU A 407 9.66 2.03 14.09
CA LEU A 407 10.08 2.50 15.41
C LEU A 407 11.11 1.58 16.07
N THR A 408 10.96 0.26 15.90
CA THR A 408 11.92 -0.74 16.39
C THR A 408 13.25 -0.59 15.66
N ALA A 409 13.22 -0.45 14.33
CA ALA A 409 14.42 -0.29 13.51
C ALA A 409 15.21 0.99 13.84
N VAL A 410 14.54 2.06 14.31
CA VAL A 410 15.21 3.29 14.76
C VAL A 410 15.54 3.30 16.26
N GLY A 411 15.25 2.21 16.99
CA GLY A 411 15.49 2.07 18.42
C GLY A 411 14.58 2.96 19.29
N ALA A 412 13.44 3.41 18.76
CA ALA A 412 12.50 4.26 19.49
C ALA A 412 11.58 3.47 20.43
N VAL A 413 11.38 2.18 20.17
CA VAL A 413 10.58 1.27 21.01
C VAL A 413 11.33 -0.04 21.27
N ASP A 414 11.01 -0.69 22.39
CA ASP A 414 11.49 -2.03 22.74
C ASP A 414 10.66 -3.13 22.06
N ALA A 415 11.01 -4.40 22.31
CA ALA A 415 10.30 -5.56 21.76
C ALA A 415 8.83 -5.66 22.21
N ALA A 416 8.45 -5.02 23.32
CA ALA A 416 7.07 -4.91 23.79
C ALA A 416 6.35 -3.68 23.23
N GLY A 417 7.01 -2.89 22.37
CA GLY A 417 6.46 -1.67 21.77
C GLY A 417 6.51 -0.44 22.68
N ARG A 418 7.08 -0.54 23.89
CA ARG A 418 7.17 0.60 24.82
C ARG A 418 8.27 1.56 24.39
N ALA A 419 8.06 2.86 24.60
CA ALA A 419 9.04 3.86 24.24
C ALA A 419 10.35 3.67 25.04
N THR A 420 11.48 3.74 24.33
CA THR A 420 12.81 3.81 24.95
C THR A 420 13.17 5.26 25.29
N ASP A 421 14.26 5.49 26.03
CA ASP A 421 14.79 6.86 26.24
C ASP A 421 15.02 7.59 24.91
N ARG A 422 15.51 6.84 23.91
CA ARG A 422 15.67 7.35 22.56
C ARG A 422 14.32 7.70 21.92
N GLY A 423 13.31 6.86 22.09
CA GLY A 423 11.93 7.15 21.67
C GLY A 423 11.38 8.43 22.28
N VAL A 424 11.56 8.63 23.58
CA VAL A 424 11.15 9.84 24.30
C VAL A 424 11.88 11.08 23.76
N ARG A 425 13.20 10.98 23.50
CA ARG A 425 13.97 12.06 22.86
C ARG A 425 13.42 12.39 21.47
N LEU A 426 13.15 11.38 20.64
CA LEU A 426 12.58 11.55 19.31
C LEU A 426 11.21 12.25 19.34
N ALA A 427 10.33 11.84 20.26
CA ALA A 427 9.01 12.43 20.42
C ALA A 427 9.09 13.93 20.77
N ARG A 428 10.06 14.33 21.61
CA ARG A 428 10.26 15.73 22.06
C ARG A 428 10.78 16.68 20.98
N LEU A 429 11.38 16.17 19.91
CA LEU A 429 11.88 16.98 18.78
C LEU A 429 10.74 17.65 18.00
N GLY A 430 9.53 17.10 18.05
CA GLY A 430 8.40 17.55 17.22
C GLY A 430 8.65 17.32 15.72
N LEU A 431 9.36 16.24 15.39
CA LEU A 431 9.64 15.80 14.03
C LEU A 431 9.02 14.43 13.80
N HIS A 432 8.85 14.06 12.52
CA HIS A 432 8.60 12.66 12.18
C HIS A 432 9.75 11.77 12.71
N PRO A 433 9.49 10.59 13.30
CA PRO A 433 10.54 9.77 13.95
C PRO A 433 11.75 9.47 13.06
N ARG A 434 11.53 9.31 11.76
CA ARG A 434 12.58 9.15 10.74
C ARG A 434 13.52 10.36 10.64
N LEU A 435 12.96 11.57 10.60
CA LEU A 435 13.74 12.80 10.56
C LEU A 435 14.42 13.08 11.91
N GLY A 436 13.76 12.72 13.01
CA GLY A 436 14.36 12.77 14.34
C GLY A 436 15.58 11.86 14.46
N ARG A 437 15.49 10.61 13.95
CA ARG A 437 16.65 9.69 13.87
C ARG A 437 17.79 10.34 13.12
N ALA A 438 17.53 10.84 11.92
CA ALA A 438 18.56 11.44 11.09
C ALA A 438 19.21 12.66 11.74
N LEU A 439 18.43 13.48 12.48
CA LEU A 439 18.96 14.60 13.24
C LEU A 439 19.93 14.13 14.34
N LEU A 440 19.54 13.12 15.13
CA LEU A 440 20.35 12.63 16.25
C LEU A 440 21.60 11.90 15.74
N ASP A 441 21.45 11.01 14.76
CA ASP A 441 22.51 10.09 14.34
C ASP A 441 23.55 10.74 13.43
N ALA A 442 23.19 11.73 12.61
CA ALA A 442 24.15 12.48 11.79
C ALA A 442 24.85 13.61 12.59
N GLY A 443 24.46 13.84 13.83
CA GLY A 443 24.90 14.94 14.68
C GLY A 443 24.04 16.18 14.48
N ALA A 444 23.32 16.56 15.52
CA ALA A 444 22.17 17.46 15.43
C ALA A 444 22.48 18.84 14.85
N ASP A 445 23.61 19.45 15.23
CA ASP A 445 23.97 20.79 14.75
C ASP A 445 24.23 20.83 13.23
N ARG A 446 24.91 19.78 12.72
CA ARG A 446 25.24 19.63 11.30
C ARG A 446 24.00 19.25 10.50
N ALA A 447 23.21 18.30 11.02
CA ALA A 447 22.05 17.76 10.34
C ALA A 447 20.82 18.70 10.34
N ALA A 448 20.76 19.68 11.26
CA ALA A 448 19.62 20.58 11.43
C ALA A 448 19.18 21.26 10.13
N GLU A 449 20.14 21.64 9.29
CA GLU A 449 19.87 22.31 8.01
C GLU A 449 19.18 21.41 6.99
N VAL A 450 19.67 20.18 6.83
CA VAL A 450 19.08 19.19 5.91
C VAL A 450 17.73 18.71 6.46
N VAL A 451 17.65 18.43 7.76
CA VAL A 451 16.40 17.98 8.41
C VAL A 451 15.33 19.07 8.36
N ALA A 452 15.66 20.34 8.58
CA ALA A 452 14.73 21.45 8.42
C ALA A 452 14.22 21.56 6.99
N LEU A 453 15.10 21.37 6.00
CA LEU A 453 14.72 21.40 4.58
C LEU A 453 13.75 20.27 4.23
N LEU A 454 14.01 19.05 4.71
CA LEU A 454 13.11 17.91 4.53
C LEU A 454 11.78 18.12 5.27
N SER A 455 11.81 18.69 6.48
CA SER A 455 10.61 18.90 7.28
C SER A 455 9.73 20.06 6.81
N GLU A 456 10.29 21.12 6.23
CA GLU A 456 9.54 22.26 5.68
C GLU A 456 9.16 22.07 4.20
N GLU A 457 9.55 20.92 3.61
CA GLU A 457 9.32 20.52 2.22
C GLU A 457 9.80 21.55 1.19
N ALA A 458 11.07 21.42 0.78
CA ALA A 458 11.67 22.29 -0.23
C ALA A 458 10.79 22.53 -1.48
N PRO A 459 10.76 23.76 -2.02
CA PRO A 459 10.09 24.06 -3.29
C PRO A 459 10.62 23.17 -4.42
N ARG A 460 9.76 22.77 -5.36
CA ARG A 460 10.16 21.87 -6.46
C ARG A 460 11.13 22.53 -7.44
N GLU A 461 11.14 23.87 -7.46
CA GLU A 461 12.02 24.71 -8.26
C GLU A 461 13.48 24.60 -7.82
N TYR A 462 13.74 24.11 -6.60
CA TYR A 462 15.09 23.92 -6.07
C TYR A 462 15.80 22.68 -6.65
N GLY A 463 15.11 21.90 -7.50
CA GLY A 463 15.66 20.73 -8.17
C GLY A 463 15.39 19.42 -7.43
N ASP A 464 16.05 18.35 -7.87
CA ASP A 464 15.95 16.99 -7.31
C ASP A 464 17.21 16.54 -6.56
N ASP A 465 18.30 17.32 -6.61
CA ASP A 465 19.49 17.16 -5.77
C ASP A 465 19.31 17.90 -4.43
N LEU A 466 19.31 17.14 -3.34
CA LEU A 466 19.12 17.62 -1.97
C LEU A 466 20.23 18.59 -1.54
N ALA A 467 21.47 18.37 -1.97
CA ALA A 467 22.56 19.29 -1.66
C ALA A 467 22.41 20.61 -2.45
N GLY A 468 22.00 20.53 -3.72
CA GLY A 468 21.60 21.69 -4.53
C GLY A 468 20.46 22.48 -3.89
N ALA A 469 19.41 21.79 -3.43
CA ALA A 469 18.29 22.43 -2.75
C ALA A 469 18.70 23.11 -1.44
N LEU A 470 19.65 22.55 -0.70
CA LEU A 470 20.21 23.16 0.50
C LEU A 470 20.95 24.47 0.17
N ARG A 471 21.76 24.47 -0.90
CA ARG A 471 22.43 25.70 -1.36
C ARG A 471 21.43 26.77 -1.75
N ALA A 472 20.36 26.42 -2.47
CA ALA A 472 19.29 27.33 -2.83
C ALA A 472 18.56 27.90 -1.59
N ALA A 473 18.33 27.08 -0.56
CA ALA A 473 17.72 27.55 0.69
C ALA A 473 18.62 28.53 1.46
N ARG A 474 19.93 28.34 1.44
CA ARG A 474 20.93 29.21 2.09
C ARG A 474 21.05 30.57 1.41
N SER A 475 21.08 30.60 0.08
CA SER A 475 21.19 31.84 -0.70
C SER A 475 19.84 32.53 -0.93
N GLY A 476 18.73 31.84 -0.67
CA GLY A 476 17.37 32.34 -0.88
C GLY A 476 16.95 33.46 0.06
N GLY A 477 16.36 34.52 -0.52
CA GLY A 477 15.70 35.61 0.20
C GLY A 477 14.17 35.46 0.32
N ASP A 478 13.62 34.31 -0.09
CA ASP A 478 12.18 34.10 -0.18
C ASP A 478 11.51 33.73 1.17
N GLY A 479 10.19 33.58 1.14
CA GLY A 479 9.40 33.17 2.30
C GLY A 479 9.68 31.72 2.76
N TYR A 480 10.25 30.87 1.90
CA TYR A 480 10.66 29.51 2.28
C TYR A 480 11.97 29.55 3.06
N ALA A 481 13.00 30.24 2.58
CA ALA A 481 14.30 30.37 3.23
C ALA A 481 14.17 30.95 4.65
N THR A 482 13.24 31.89 4.86
CA THR A 482 12.96 32.44 6.20
C THR A 482 12.36 31.42 7.16
N ARG A 483 11.42 30.57 6.68
CA ARG A 483 10.85 29.47 7.48
C ARG A 483 11.90 28.41 7.78
N TRP A 484 12.68 28.03 6.77
CA TRP A 484 13.80 27.10 6.91
C TRP A 484 14.79 27.57 7.97
N ARG A 485 15.30 28.81 7.91
CA ARG A 485 16.21 29.38 8.93
C ARG A 485 15.61 29.37 10.34
N THR A 486 14.31 29.59 10.46
CA THR A 486 13.61 29.56 11.75
C THR A 486 13.54 28.14 12.30
N GLU A 487 13.23 27.17 11.45
CA GLU A 487 13.22 25.76 11.82
C GLU A 487 14.63 25.24 12.17
N VAL A 488 15.67 25.65 11.44
CA VAL A 488 17.07 25.31 11.79
C VAL A 488 17.42 25.79 13.19
N ARG A 489 17.11 27.05 13.53
CA ARG A 489 17.35 27.59 14.88
C ARG A 489 16.57 26.81 15.95
N ARG A 490 15.31 26.45 15.66
CA ARG A 490 14.48 25.63 16.56
C ARG A 490 15.11 24.25 16.78
N LEU A 491 15.51 23.57 15.71
CA LEU A 491 16.10 22.24 15.78
C LEU A 491 17.42 22.25 16.55
N ARG A 492 18.30 23.21 16.29
CA ARG A 492 19.53 23.40 17.07
C ARG A 492 19.23 23.62 18.55
N SER A 493 18.26 24.48 18.87
CA SER A 493 17.88 24.77 20.26
C SER A 493 17.30 23.54 20.99
N VAL A 494 16.37 22.81 20.35
CA VAL A 494 15.73 21.65 20.98
C VAL A 494 16.71 20.47 21.08
N SER A 495 17.57 20.28 20.07
CA SER A 495 18.56 19.19 20.08
C SER A 495 19.76 19.44 20.99
N ALA A 496 20.07 20.69 21.34
CA ALA A 496 21.12 21.01 22.31
C ALA A 496 20.90 20.32 23.67
N GLN A 497 19.65 20.05 24.03
CA GLN A 497 19.29 19.32 25.26
C GLN A 497 19.58 17.81 25.19
N PHE A 498 19.82 17.29 23.99
CA PHE A 498 19.97 15.87 23.69
C PHE A 498 21.28 15.59 22.93
N ALA A 499 22.20 16.55 22.93
CA ALA A 499 23.44 16.47 22.18
C ALA A 499 24.36 15.43 22.82
N GLU A 500 24.43 14.25 22.20
CA GLU A 500 25.53 13.31 22.43
C GLU A 500 26.63 13.56 21.39
N PRO A 501 27.90 13.31 21.74
CA PRO A 501 28.99 13.37 20.78
C PRO A 501 28.71 12.40 19.62
N ALA A 502 28.71 12.92 18.39
CA ALA A 502 28.47 12.10 17.20
C ALA A 502 29.53 10.99 17.12
N ALA A 503 29.09 9.75 16.93
CA ALA A 503 30.00 8.63 16.69
C ALA A 503 30.59 8.74 15.27
N GLY A 504 31.91 8.81 15.17
CA GLY A 504 32.64 8.77 13.90
C GLY A 504 33.00 10.13 13.28
N ALA A 505 33.96 10.09 12.34
CA ALA A 505 34.35 11.27 11.58
C ALA A 505 33.20 11.71 10.65
N PRO A 506 32.94 13.03 10.51
CA PRO A 506 31.93 13.51 9.57
C PRO A 506 32.23 13.05 8.14
N PRO A 507 31.21 12.69 7.35
CA PRO A 507 31.40 12.61 5.90
C PRO A 507 31.89 13.97 5.39
N THR A 508 32.88 13.95 4.51
CA THR A 508 33.44 15.16 3.93
C THR A 508 32.51 15.72 2.85
N GLY A 509 32.20 17.02 2.93
CA GLY A 509 31.40 17.73 1.94
C GLY A 509 29.87 17.66 2.12
N GLU A 510 29.18 18.63 1.51
CA GLU A 510 27.73 18.82 1.67
C GLU A 510 26.90 17.66 1.11
N HIS A 511 27.34 17.07 0.00
CA HIS A 511 26.68 15.92 -0.61
C HIS A 511 26.70 14.71 0.32
N GLY A 512 27.82 14.45 1.00
CA GLY A 512 27.95 13.37 1.97
C GLY A 512 27.00 13.53 3.16
N LEU A 513 26.90 14.74 3.73
CA LEU A 513 25.98 15.01 4.84
C LEU A 513 24.50 14.93 4.42
N ALA A 514 24.14 15.54 3.29
CA ALA A 514 22.77 15.47 2.75
C ALA A 514 22.35 14.02 2.49
N GLY A 515 23.26 13.25 1.88
CA GLY A 515 23.10 11.82 1.62
C GLY A 515 22.96 10.99 2.88
N LEU A 516 23.83 11.20 3.88
CA LEU A 516 23.76 10.52 5.17
C LEU A 516 22.42 10.79 5.88
N VAL A 517 21.98 12.05 5.95
CA VAL A 517 20.70 12.42 6.58
C VAL A 517 19.52 11.74 5.87
N ALA A 518 19.52 11.75 4.53
CA ALA A 518 18.48 11.07 3.76
C ALA A 518 18.49 9.55 3.97
N ALA A 519 19.68 8.92 3.99
CA ALA A 519 19.83 7.49 4.18
C ALA A 519 19.42 7.03 5.59
N LEU A 520 19.74 7.81 6.63
CA LEU A 520 19.33 7.52 8.02
C LEU A 520 17.81 7.66 8.22
N ALA A 521 17.19 8.65 7.57
CA ALA A 521 15.75 8.86 7.63
C ALA A 521 14.98 7.76 6.87
N PHE A 522 15.51 7.34 5.72
CA PHE A 522 14.84 6.42 4.80
C PHE A 522 15.80 5.30 4.33
N PRO A 523 16.24 4.41 5.24
CA PRO A 523 17.20 3.35 4.89
C PRO A 523 16.63 2.42 3.80
N GLU A 524 15.32 2.19 3.78
CA GLU A 524 14.64 1.40 2.75
C GLU A 524 14.63 2.05 1.36
N ARG A 525 15.04 3.32 1.27
CA ARG A 525 15.11 4.14 0.05
C ARG A 525 16.54 4.47 -0.36
N VAL A 526 17.54 3.88 0.31
CA VAL A 526 18.90 3.79 -0.23
C VAL A 526 18.84 2.95 -1.50
N ALA A 527 19.42 3.44 -2.58
CA ALA A 527 19.25 2.88 -3.90
C ALA A 527 20.57 2.75 -4.66
N LYS A 528 20.72 1.64 -5.38
CA LYS A 528 21.89 1.35 -6.23
C LYS A 528 21.48 1.44 -7.70
N ALA A 529 22.35 2.00 -8.54
CA ALA A 529 22.11 2.08 -9.97
C ALA A 529 21.95 0.67 -10.59
N ASP A 530 20.91 0.49 -11.39
CA ASP A 530 20.59 -0.77 -12.07
C ASP A 530 19.81 -0.51 -13.38
N GLY A 531 20.43 -0.86 -14.52
CA GLY A 531 19.77 -0.83 -15.84
C GLY A 531 19.21 0.52 -16.27
N GLY A 532 19.85 1.64 -15.90
CA GLY A 532 19.35 3.01 -16.19
C GLY A 532 18.31 3.53 -15.20
N SER A 533 17.96 2.74 -14.19
CA SER A 533 17.14 3.11 -13.04
C SER A 533 17.94 2.93 -11.74
N TYR A 534 17.31 3.13 -10.59
CA TYR A 534 17.89 2.79 -9.29
C TYR A 534 17.02 1.79 -8.56
N LEU A 535 17.58 0.67 -8.10
CA LEU A 535 16.88 -0.28 -7.24
C LEU A 535 17.02 0.17 -5.79
N MET A 536 15.91 0.53 -5.13
CA MET A 536 15.91 0.83 -3.70
C MET A 536 16.01 -0.44 -2.86
N ALA A 537 16.52 -0.34 -1.63
CA ALA A 537 16.61 -1.46 -0.68
C ALA A 537 15.22 -2.06 -0.36
N SER A 538 14.15 -1.29 -0.49
CA SER A 538 12.74 -1.76 -0.44
C SER A 538 12.32 -2.64 -1.63
N GLY A 539 13.15 -2.80 -2.66
CA GLY A 539 12.84 -3.56 -3.88
C GLY A 539 12.07 -2.78 -4.94
N THR A 540 11.65 -1.55 -4.64
CA THR A 540 11.01 -0.68 -5.64
C THR A 540 12.06 0.04 -6.47
N ARG A 541 11.98 -0.06 -7.80
CA ARG A 541 12.82 0.73 -8.71
C ARG A 541 12.41 2.20 -8.69
N ALA A 542 13.37 3.10 -8.82
CA ALA A 542 13.20 4.55 -8.81
C ALA A 542 13.89 5.18 -10.03
N GLU A 543 13.23 6.16 -10.63
CA GLU A 543 13.72 6.92 -11.79
C GLU A 543 14.00 8.37 -11.40
N LEU A 544 15.16 8.89 -11.84
CA LEU A 544 15.50 10.31 -11.75
C LEU A 544 14.76 11.13 -12.82
N ARG A 545 14.69 12.44 -12.62
CA ARG A 545 14.15 13.36 -13.64
C ARG A 545 15.09 13.50 -14.83
N ASP A 546 14.55 14.01 -15.94
CA ASP A 546 15.35 14.46 -17.06
C ASP A 546 16.25 15.64 -16.67
N GLY A 547 17.55 15.52 -16.97
CA GLY A 547 18.57 16.51 -16.60
C GLY A 547 19.03 16.47 -15.14
N SER A 548 18.66 15.45 -14.36
CA SER A 548 19.08 15.33 -12.95
C SER A 548 20.61 15.31 -12.80
N ALA A 549 21.13 16.10 -11.86
CA ALA A 549 22.55 16.13 -11.50
C ALA A 549 23.03 14.83 -10.82
N LEU A 550 22.09 13.97 -10.39
CA LEU A 550 22.38 12.69 -9.75
C LEU A 550 22.59 11.55 -10.77
N ARG A 551 22.48 11.82 -12.07
CA ARG A 551 22.74 10.81 -13.11
C ARG A 551 24.20 10.36 -13.05
N GLY A 552 24.40 9.05 -13.06
CA GLY A 552 25.73 8.42 -13.01
C GLY A 552 26.27 8.18 -11.60
N ALA A 553 25.60 8.65 -10.55
CA ALA A 553 25.94 8.25 -9.19
C ALA A 553 25.68 6.74 -9.00
N PRO A 554 26.62 5.95 -8.46
CA PRO A 554 26.40 4.51 -8.26
C PRO A 554 25.35 4.24 -7.16
N TRP A 555 25.29 5.13 -6.17
CA TRP A 555 24.37 5.07 -5.04
C TRP A 555 23.71 6.42 -4.79
N ILE A 556 22.43 6.38 -4.45
CA ILE A 556 21.66 7.54 -4.02
C ILE A 556 20.84 7.21 -2.77
N ALA A 557 20.62 8.22 -1.93
CA ALA A 557 19.65 8.17 -0.84
C ALA A 557 18.42 9.00 -1.22
N VAL A 558 17.28 8.34 -1.39
CA VAL A 558 16.04 8.99 -1.86
C VAL A 558 15.23 9.52 -0.67
N ALA A 559 15.21 10.84 -0.50
CA ALA A 559 14.48 11.49 0.58
C ALA A 559 12.98 11.61 0.26
N VAL A 560 12.66 12.02 -0.96
CA VAL A 560 11.28 12.20 -1.43
C VAL A 560 11.10 11.49 -2.75
N ALA A 561 10.13 10.59 -2.81
CA ALA A 561 9.69 9.92 -4.02
C ALA A 561 8.17 9.86 -4.05
N ASP A 562 7.60 9.86 -5.25
CA ASP A 562 6.20 9.52 -5.46
C ASP A 562 6.09 8.37 -6.46
N ARG A 563 5.05 7.56 -6.31
CA ARG A 563 4.75 6.50 -7.27
C ARG A 563 3.44 6.81 -7.98
N PRO A 564 3.49 7.19 -9.27
CA PRO A 564 2.28 7.30 -10.06
C PRO A 564 1.58 5.94 -10.12
N VAL A 565 0.27 5.93 -9.82
CA VAL A 565 -0.56 4.73 -9.93
C VAL A 565 -0.45 4.16 -11.35
N GLY A 566 -0.23 2.84 -11.46
CA GLY A 566 -0.06 2.14 -12.75
C GLY A 566 1.37 2.09 -13.29
N LYS A 567 2.36 2.74 -12.63
CA LYS A 567 3.78 2.56 -12.97
C LYS A 567 4.47 1.58 -12.03
N GLY A 568 5.37 0.76 -12.59
CA GLY A 568 6.25 -0.15 -11.83
C GLY A 568 7.29 0.59 -10.99
N HIS A 569 7.75 1.76 -11.48
CA HIS A 569 8.83 2.53 -10.88
C HIS A 569 8.31 3.75 -10.09
N ALA A 570 8.96 4.04 -8.98
CA ALA A 570 8.85 5.31 -8.27
C ALA A 570 9.60 6.40 -9.04
N ARG A 571 9.20 7.65 -8.83
CA ARG A 571 9.88 8.82 -9.37
C ARG A 571 10.53 9.59 -8.22
N VAL A 572 11.83 9.83 -8.36
CA VAL A 572 12.59 10.61 -7.40
C VAL A 572 12.20 12.09 -7.53
N GLN A 573 11.82 12.67 -6.40
CA GLN A 573 11.52 14.10 -6.29
C GLN A 573 12.67 14.86 -5.63
N LEU A 574 13.37 14.20 -4.69
CA LEU A 574 14.52 14.74 -3.98
C LEU A 574 15.39 13.59 -3.48
N ALA A 575 16.68 13.61 -3.79
CA ALA A 575 17.66 12.62 -3.36
C ALA A 575 19.05 13.25 -3.24
N ALA A 576 19.99 12.53 -2.65
CA ALA A 576 21.41 12.90 -2.65
C ALA A 576 22.25 11.71 -3.10
N ALA A 577 23.35 11.98 -3.80
CA ALA A 577 24.38 10.97 -4.04
C ALA A 577 25.03 10.58 -2.70
N VAL A 578 25.29 9.29 -2.54
CA VAL A 578 26.03 8.75 -1.38
C VAL A 578 27.13 7.84 -1.90
N ASP A 579 28.18 7.67 -1.11
CA ASP A 579 29.11 6.57 -1.32
C ASP A 579 28.52 5.26 -0.77
N GLN A 580 29.19 4.16 -1.08
CA GLN A 580 28.77 2.83 -0.64
C GLN A 580 28.86 2.68 0.89
N ASP A 581 29.84 3.30 1.55
CA ASP A 581 30.05 3.16 2.99
C ASP A 581 28.93 3.83 3.78
N ILE A 582 28.47 5.01 3.36
CA ILE A 582 27.29 5.69 3.90
C ILE A 582 26.03 4.86 3.63
N ALA A 583 25.88 4.33 2.41
CA ALA A 583 24.72 3.51 2.05
C ALA A 583 24.60 2.26 2.97
N LEU A 584 25.71 1.53 3.16
CA LEU A 584 25.76 0.32 3.97
C LEU A 584 25.62 0.62 5.47
N SER A 585 26.29 1.65 5.98
CA SER A 585 26.23 2.00 7.41
C SER A 585 24.85 2.54 7.82
N ALA A 586 24.25 3.44 7.02
CA ALA A 586 22.95 4.02 7.35
C ALA A 586 21.79 3.02 7.26
N ALA A 587 21.89 2.06 6.34
CA ALA A 587 20.92 0.99 6.13
C ALA A 587 21.38 -0.38 6.65
N ALA A 588 22.33 -0.43 7.59
CA ALA A 588 22.91 -1.66 8.13
C ALA A 588 21.86 -2.65 8.68
N SER A 589 20.74 -2.16 9.20
CA SER A 589 19.63 -2.99 9.67
C SER A 589 18.94 -3.80 8.56
N LEU A 590 19.19 -3.49 7.28
CA LEU A 590 18.67 -4.20 6.12
C LEU A 590 19.72 -5.14 5.50
N TYR A 591 20.94 -5.16 6.03
CA TYR A 591 21.97 -6.06 5.54
C TYR A 591 21.65 -7.51 5.91
N SER A 592 21.84 -8.42 4.95
CA SER A 592 21.66 -9.86 5.17
C SER A 592 22.60 -10.68 4.30
N GLU A 593 22.97 -11.84 4.81
CA GLU A 593 23.74 -12.87 4.10
C GLU A 593 22.88 -14.13 4.01
N ALA A 594 22.76 -14.71 2.82
CA ALA A 594 21.96 -15.90 2.60
C ALA A 594 22.61 -16.85 1.60
N GLN A 595 22.47 -18.15 1.86
CA GLN A 595 22.76 -19.20 0.87
C GLN A 595 21.51 -19.45 0.04
N GLU A 596 21.62 -19.31 -1.27
CA GLU A 596 20.55 -19.63 -2.21
C GLU A 596 20.94 -20.81 -3.06
N VAL A 597 20.14 -21.87 -2.96
CA VAL A 597 20.32 -23.11 -3.71
C VAL A 597 18.97 -23.48 -4.31
N HIS A 598 18.85 -23.39 -5.62
CA HIS A 598 17.62 -23.63 -6.37
C HIS A 598 17.94 -24.20 -7.75
N TRP A 599 16.92 -24.68 -8.44
CA TRP A 599 17.06 -25.10 -9.83
C TRP A 599 16.86 -23.92 -10.78
N ALA A 600 17.86 -23.63 -11.61
CA ALA A 600 17.78 -22.58 -12.61
C ALA A 600 18.67 -22.92 -13.81
N ASP A 601 18.30 -22.44 -15.00
CA ASP A 601 19.02 -22.66 -16.25
C ASP A 601 19.36 -24.14 -16.53
N GLY A 602 18.52 -25.05 -16.03
CA GLY A 602 18.65 -26.49 -16.22
C GLY A 602 19.62 -27.22 -15.31
N ASP A 603 20.16 -26.59 -14.26
CA ASP A 603 21.01 -27.24 -13.25
C ASP A 603 20.83 -26.62 -11.84
N VAL A 604 21.51 -27.18 -10.84
CA VAL A 604 21.57 -26.63 -9.49
C VAL A 604 22.45 -25.39 -9.48
N VAL A 605 21.85 -24.24 -9.14
CA VAL A 605 22.57 -23.00 -8.91
C VAL A 605 22.69 -22.78 -7.42
N ALA A 606 23.93 -22.84 -6.91
CA ALA A 606 24.26 -22.57 -5.52
C ALA A 606 25.13 -21.32 -5.41
N ARG A 607 24.66 -20.34 -4.64
CA ARG A 607 25.36 -19.06 -4.45
C ARG A 607 25.22 -18.55 -3.02
N HIS A 608 26.29 -17.92 -2.53
CA HIS A 608 26.26 -17.08 -1.34
C HIS A 608 25.97 -15.65 -1.79
N VAL A 609 24.92 -15.04 -1.24
CA VAL A 609 24.45 -13.70 -1.63
C VAL A 609 24.48 -12.77 -0.43
N GLU A 610 25.16 -11.65 -0.60
CA GLU A 610 25.14 -10.52 0.33
C GLU A 610 24.14 -9.47 -0.22
N ARG A 611 23.19 -9.05 0.61
CA ARG A 611 22.16 -8.09 0.22
C ARG A 611 22.03 -6.93 1.18
N LEU A 612 21.66 -5.78 0.64
CA LEU A 612 21.09 -4.65 1.39
C LEU A 612 19.60 -4.55 1.05
N GLY A 613 18.76 -5.19 1.85
CA GLY A 613 17.35 -5.42 1.52
C GLY A 613 17.22 -6.19 0.20
N ALA A 614 16.58 -5.58 -0.80
CA ALA A 614 16.43 -6.14 -2.13
C ALA A 614 17.66 -5.92 -3.06
N ILE A 615 18.63 -5.10 -2.65
CA ILE A 615 19.81 -4.81 -3.47
C ILE A 615 20.82 -5.93 -3.29
N GLU A 616 21.13 -6.64 -4.37
CA GLU A 616 22.23 -7.59 -4.40
C GLU A 616 23.58 -6.84 -4.46
N LEU A 617 24.38 -7.01 -3.41
CA LEU A 617 25.70 -6.39 -3.29
C LEU A 617 26.73 -7.25 -4.01
N THR A 618 26.82 -8.51 -3.59
CA THR A 618 27.67 -9.51 -4.19
C THR A 618 26.95 -10.86 -4.23
N ALA A 619 27.21 -11.64 -5.27
CA ALA A 619 26.83 -13.04 -5.35
C ALA A 619 28.06 -13.85 -5.77
N ARG A 620 28.39 -14.87 -4.98
CA ARG A 620 29.56 -15.72 -5.22
C ARG A 620 29.11 -17.18 -5.32
N PRO A 621 29.65 -17.99 -6.23
CA PRO A 621 29.34 -19.42 -6.28
C PRO A 621 29.61 -20.10 -4.94
N LEU A 622 28.65 -20.87 -4.46
CA LEU A 622 28.76 -21.66 -3.23
C LEU A 622 29.20 -23.07 -3.60
N ARG A 623 30.47 -23.41 -3.33
CA ARG A 623 31.03 -24.72 -3.71
C ARG A 623 30.48 -25.87 -2.87
N ASP A 624 30.32 -25.65 -1.57
CA ASP A 624 29.88 -26.67 -0.61
C ASP A 624 28.51 -26.30 -0.05
N ALA A 625 27.49 -26.35 -0.90
CA ALA A 625 26.10 -26.17 -0.47
C ALA A 625 25.65 -27.32 0.43
N GLY A 626 24.88 -26.99 1.46
CA GLY A 626 24.32 -27.97 2.39
C GLY A 626 23.54 -29.07 1.64
N PRO A 627 23.75 -30.38 1.96
CA PRO A 627 23.12 -31.48 1.21
C PRO A 627 21.59 -31.38 1.13
N ALA A 628 20.93 -30.90 2.20
CA ALA A 628 19.49 -30.70 2.22
C ALA A 628 19.02 -29.63 1.22
N LEU A 629 19.75 -28.52 1.10
CA LEU A 629 19.43 -27.45 0.15
C LEU A 629 19.60 -27.90 -1.31
N VAL A 630 20.69 -28.63 -1.59
CA VAL A 630 20.95 -29.22 -2.91
C VAL A 630 19.85 -30.22 -3.27
N ARG A 631 19.45 -31.08 -2.33
CA ARG A 631 18.35 -32.02 -2.51
C ARG A 631 17.04 -31.31 -2.85
N THR A 632 16.71 -30.24 -2.12
CA THR A 632 15.51 -29.42 -2.41
C THR A 632 15.55 -28.83 -3.82
N ALA A 633 16.70 -28.28 -4.24
CA ALA A 633 16.88 -27.76 -5.60
C ALA A 633 16.73 -28.84 -6.68
N LEU A 634 17.29 -30.04 -6.47
CA LEU A 634 17.12 -31.15 -7.42
C LEU A 634 15.65 -31.61 -7.53
N LEU A 635 14.92 -31.62 -6.42
CA LEU A 635 13.48 -31.91 -6.41
C LEU A 635 12.66 -30.83 -7.13
N GLU A 636 13.04 -29.57 -6.98
CA GLU A 636 12.47 -28.47 -7.75
C GLU A 636 12.69 -28.70 -9.26
N GLY A 637 13.91 -29.04 -9.67
CA GLY A 637 14.23 -29.37 -11.06
C GLY A 637 13.42 -30.53 -11.61
N LEU A 638 13.31 -31.63 -10.85
CA LEU A 638 12.47 -32.78 -11.23
C LEU A 638 10.99 -32.38 -11.37
N ARG A 639 10.48 -31.44 -10.56
CA ARG A 639 9.09 -30.94 -10.70
C ARG A 639 8.90 -30.01 -11.89
N GLN A 640 9.89 -29.16 -12.18
CA GLN A 640 9.80 -28.18 -13.27
C GLN A 640 10.01 -28.80 -14.65
N GLU A 641 11.00 -29.70 -14.80
CA GLU A 641 11.37 -30.33 -16.07
C GLU A 641 10.87 -31.78 -16.21
N GLY A 642 10.29 -32.34 -15.15
CA GLY A 642 9.76 -33.69 -15.11
C GLY A 642 10.81 -34.78 -14.83
N LEU A 643 10.33 -36.01 -14.69
CA LEU A 643 11.16 -37.18 -14.39
C LEU A 643 12.08 -37.61 -15.56
N GLY A 644 11.99 -36.95 -16.71
CA GLY A 644 12.89 -37.14 -17.86
C GLY A 644 14.34 -36.75 -17.58
N LEU A 645 14.62 -36.06 -16.46
CA LEU A 645 15.98 -35.81 -15.98
C LEU A 645 16.71 -37.08 -15.51
N LEU A 646 15.97 -38.16 -15.24
CA LEU A 646 16.51 -39.46 -14.85
C LEU A 646 16.76 -40.35 -16.07
N ARG A 647 17.58 -41.38 -15.92
CA ARG A 647 17.80 -42.36 -17.00
C ARG A 647 16.65 -43.36 -17.06
N TRP A 648 15.86 -43.30 -18.12
CA TRP A 648 14.82 -44.27 -18.44
C TRP A 648 15.28 -45.20 -19.56
N SER A 649 15.60 -46.46 -19.23
CA SER A 649 15.78 -47.50 -20.24
C SER A 649 14.42 -47.90 -20.85
N ALA A 650 14.45 -48.57 -22.01
CA ALA A 650 13.23 -49.11 -22.61
C ALA A 650 12.49 -50.05 -21.65
N ASP A 651 13.23 -50.86 -20.90
CA ASP A 651 12.67 -51.80 -19.91
C ASP A 651 12.09 -51.07 -18.69
N ALA A 652 12.71 -49.97 -18.25
CA ALA A 652 12.16 -49.12 -17.19
C ALA A 652 10.82 -48.48 -17.58
N GLY A 653 10.69 -48.05 -18.85
CA GLY A 653 9.44 -47.55 -19.40
C GLY A 653 8.34 -48.62 -19.38
N VAL A 654 8.67 -49.86 -19.77
CA VAL A 654 7.73 -51.00 -19.73
C VAL A 654 7.32 -51.33 -18.30
N LEU A 655 8.28 -51.40 -17.37
CA LEU A 655 8.01 -51.66 -15.96
C LEU A 655 7.03 -50.61 -15.40
N ARG A 656 7.29 -49.32 -15.67
CA ARG A 656 6.40 -48.23 -15.26
C ARG A 656 4.98 -48.40 -15.81
N GLN A 657 4.84 -48.74 -17.09
CA GLN A 657 3.54 -48.96 -17.72
C GLN A 657 2.79 -50.18 -17.12
N ARG A 658 3.49 -51.28 -16.89
CA ARG A 658 2.92 -52.49 -16.24
C ARG A 658 2.44 -52.18 -14.82
N LEU A 659 3.21 -51.42 -14.05
CA LEU A 659 2.81 -51.00 -12.71
C LEU A 659 1.63 -50.02 -12.73
N ALA A 660 1.59 -49.10 -13.70
CA ALA A 660 0.43 -48.22 -13.91
C ALA A 660 -0.85 -49.01 -14.20
N PHE A 661 -0.77 -50.03 -15.06
CA PHE A 661 -1.87 -50.94 -15.38
C PHE A 661 -2.37 -51.71 -14.15
N LEU A 662 -1.46 -52.30 -13.37
CA LEU A 662 -1.83 -53.05 -12.16
C LEU A 662 -2.44 -52.14 -11.09
N HIS A 663 -1.92 -50.93 -10.90
CA HIS A 663 -2.52 -49.96 -9.99
C HIS A 663 -3.93 -49.55 -10.42
N ALA A 664 -4.15 -49.32 -11.72
CA ALA A 664 -5.45 -48.92 -12.24
C ALA A 664 -6.54 -49.98 -12.04
N HIS A 665 -6.18 -51.27 -12.13
CA HIS A 665 -7.16 -52.37 -12.13
C HIS A 665 -7.22 -53.18 -10.83
N LEU A 666 -6.10 -53.33 -10.13
CA LEU A 666 -6.02 -54.08 -8.87
C LEU A 666 -5.93 -53.16 -7.64
N GLY A 667 -5.61 -51.87 -7.84
CA GLY A 667 -5.45 -50.92 -6.74
C GLY A 667 -4.25 -51.24 -5.84
N GLY A 668 -4.37 -50.90 -4.54
CA GLY A 668 -3.35 -51.25 -3.55
C GLY A 668 -3.20 -52.78 -3.41
N PRO A 669 -1.98 -53.31 -3.26
CA PRO A 669 -0.74 -52.62 -2.88
C PRO A 669 0.11 -52.11 -4.06
N TRP A 670 -0.38 -52.16 -5.30
CA TRP A 670 0.38 -51.68 -6.46
C TRP A 670 0.48 -50.14 -6.44
N PRO A 671 1.67 -49.56 -6.63
CA PRO A 671 1.89 -48.11 -6.55
C PRO A 671 1.36 -47.34 -7.77
N GLY A 672 0.81 -46.15 -7.56
CA GLY A 672 0.50 -45.22 -8.66
C GLY A 672 1.76 -44.80 -9.43
N MET A 673 1.66 -44.61 -10.75
CA MET A 673 2.81 -44.37 -11.63
C MET A 673 2.72 -43.06 -12.44
N SER A 674 1.80 -42.16 -12.08
CA SER A 674 1.81 -40.80 -12.60
C SER A 674 3.02 -40.01 -12.08
N ASP A 675 3.43 -38.97 -12.80
CA ASP A 675 4.55 -38.12 -12.37
C ASP A 675 4.28 -37.54 -10.96
N ASP A 676 3.06 -37.04 -10.70
CA ASP A 676 2.67 -36.54 -9.38
C ASP A 676 2.77 -37.62 -8.28
N ALA A 677 2.34 -38.85 -8.57
CA ALA A 677 2.40 -39.95 -7.61
C ALA A 677 3.83 -40.41 -7.31
N LEU A 678 4.75 -40.25 -8.27
CA LEU A 678 6.18 -40.51 -8.09
C LEU A 678 6.88 -39.36 -7.38
N HIS A 679 6.47 -38.11 -7.64
CA HIS A 679 6.95 -36.92 -6.93
C HIS A 679 6.57 -36.93 -5.45
N ALA A 680 5.36 -37.39 -5.12
CA ALA A 680 4.89 -37.47 -3.73
C ALA A 680 5.68 -38.49 -2.88
N ARG A 681 6.36 -39.44 -3.52
CA ARG A 681 7.06 -40.55 -2.86
C ARG A 681 8.56 -40.62 -3.18
N VAL A 682 9.15 -39.50 -3.60
CA VAL A 682 10.59 -39.41 -3.94
C VAL A 682 11.50 -39.96 -2.83
N ASP A 683 11.11 -39.77 -1.57
CA ASP A 683 11.83 -40.30 -0.40
C ASP A 683 11.87 -41.84 -0.36
N GLU A 684 10.87 -42.51 -0.94
CA GLU A 684 10.71 -43.97 -0.90
C GLU A 684 11.48 -44.67 -2.03
N TRP A 685 11.51 -44.08 -3.23
CA TRP A 685 12.01 -44.76 -4.42
C TRP A 685 13.32 -44.21 -4.96
N LEU A 686 13.59 -42.92 -4.80
CA LEU A 686 14.74 -42.26 -5.41
C LEU A 686 15.95 -42.12 -4.46
N GLU A 687 15.78 -42.52 -3.20
CA GLU A 687 16.86 -42.55 -2.22
C GLU A 687 17.61 -43.90 -2.21
N PRO A 688 18.93 -43.91 -1.96
CA PRO A 688 19.79 -42.78 -1.56
C PRO A 688 20.40 -41.99 -2.73
N GLU A 689 20.08 -42.31 -3.99
CA GLU A 689 20.71 -41.71 -5.16
C GLU A 689 20.44 -40.20 -5.26
N LEU A 690 19.21 -39.77 -4.95
CA LEU A 690 18.85 -38.35 -4.92
C LEU A 690 19.72 -37.57 -3.92
N SER A 691 19.91 -38.08 -2.70
CA SER A 691 20.74 -37.43 -1.68
C SER A 691 22.24 -37.43 -2.03
N ARG A 692 22.69 -38.28 -2.95
CA ARG A 692 24.08 -38.30 -3.43
C ARG A 692 24.30 -37.39 -4.64
N ALA A 693 23.25 -37.09 -5.40
CA ALA A 693 23.33 -36.22 -6.56
C ALA A 693 23.60 -34.76 -6.14
N ARG A 694 24.38 -34.03 -6.95
CA ARG A 694 24.65 -32.61 -6.71
C ARG A 694 24.29 -31.69 -7.87
N ARG A 695 23.98 -32.26 -9.04
CA ARG A 695 23.74 -31.54 -10.31
C ARG A 695 22.93 -32.40 -11.27
N ARG A 696 22.44 -31.79 -12.35
CA ARG A 696 21.72 -32.43 -13.46
C ARG A 696 22.43 -33.68 -13.98
N ALA A 697 23.74 -33.61 -14.18
CA ALA A 697 24.53 -34.72 -14.69
C ALA A 697 24.52 -35.95 -13.77
N ASP A 698 24.31 -35.77 -12.47
CA ASP A 698 24.20 -36.87 -11.53
C ASP A 698 22.79 -37.48 -11.57
N LEU A 699 21.72 -36.67 -11.71
CA LEU A 699 20.35 -37.16 -11.94
C LEU A 699 20.28 -38.03 -13.20
N ALA A 700 20.91 -37.59 -14.29
CA ALA A 700 20.95 -38.32 -15.56
C ALA A 700 21.67 -39.69 -15.48
N ARG A 701 22.40 -39.96 -14.39
CA ARG A 701 23.03 -41.27 -14.14
C ARG A 701 22.15 -42.20 -13.32
N ILE A 702 21.12 -41.68 -12.64
CA ILE A 702 20.21 -42.48 -11.81
C ILE A 702 19.34 -43.34 -12.73
N ASP A 703 19.39 -44.66 -12.53
CA ASP A 703 18.54 -45.60 -13.24
C ASP A 703 17.13 -45.60 -12.64
N ALA A 704 16.17 -45.00 -13.34
CA ALA A 704 14.81 -44.90 -12.85
C ALA A 704 14.15 -46.29 -12.71
N GLY A 705 14.50 -47.27 -13.56
CA GLY A 705 13.95 -48.62 -13.49
C GLY A 705 14.39 -49.36 -12.23
N GLN A 706 15.69 -49.29 -11.89
CA GLN A 706 16.21 -49.86 -10.65
C GLN A 706 15.61 -49.18 -9.41
N ALA A 707 15.47 -47.85 -9.45
CA ALA A 707 14.89 -47.08 -8.36
C ALA A 707 13.39 -47.43 -8.16
N LEU A 708 12.61 -47.55 -9.25
CA LEU A 708 11.20 -47.93 -9.20
C LEU A 708 10.96 -49.31 -8.57
N ALA A 709 11.92 -50.24 -8.70
CA ALA A 709 11.80 -51.57 -8.11
C ALA A 709 11.62 -51.56 -6.58
N ARG A 710 11.98 -50.45 -5.91
CA ARG A 710 11.75 -50.24 -4.47
C ARG A 710 10.29 -50.02 -4.12
N LEU A 711 9.48 -49.54 -5.06
CA LEU A 711 8.03 -49.35 -4.88
C LEU A 711 7.23 -50.63 -5.11
N LEU A 712 7.88 -51.71 -5.55
CA LEU A 712 7.19 -52.99 -5.73
C LEU A 712 6.68 -53.50 -4.38
N PRO A 713 5.47 -54.10 -4.34
CA PRO A 713 4.85 -54.57 -3.10
C PRO A 713 5.47 -55.89 -2.62
N TRP A 714 6.75 -55.87 -2.26
CA TRP A 714 7.48 -57.03 -1.76
C TRP A 714 6.94 -57.52 -0.42
N ALA A 715 6.52 -56.61 0.46
CA ALA A 715 6.01 -56.94 1.78
C ALA A 715 4.73 -57.80 1.76
N SER A 716 3.88 -57.63 0.74
CA SER A 716 2.67 -58.44 0.57
C SER A 716 2.89 -59.70 -0.28
N GLY A 717 4.10 -59.90 -0.82
CA GLY A 717 4.41 -60.99 -1.75
C GLY A 717 3.89 -60.79 -3.19
N GLU A 718 3.06 -59.77 -3.44
CA GLU A 718 2.46 -59.50 -4.75
C GLU A 718 3.50 -59.15 -5.83
N ALA A 719 4.64 -58.57 -5.44
CA ALA A 719 5.74 -58.28 -6.37
C ALA A 719 6.21 -59.52 -7.16
N GLY A 720 6.20 -60.70 -6.55
CA GLY A 720 6.59 -61.96 -7.21
C GLY A 720 5.62 -62.40 -8.31
N ARG A 721 4.41 -61.85 -8.34
CA ARG A 721 3.36 -62.13 -9.32
C ARG A 721 3.32 -61.12 -10.46
N LEU A 722 4.24 -60.16 -10.52
CA LEU A 722 4.27 -59.13 -11.56
C LEU A 722 4.29 -59.71 -12.98
N ASP A 723 5.09 -60.74 -13.22
CA ASP A 723 5.19 -61.42 -14.52
C ASP A 723 3.99 -62.33 -14.82
N GLU A 724 3.24 -62.74 -13.79
CA GLU A 724 1.97 -63.49 -13.92
C GLU A 724 0.81 -62.54 -14.25
N LEU A 725 0.69 -61.44 -13.48
CA LEU A 725 -0.44 -60.51 -13.52
C LEU A 725 -0.35 -59.55 -14.71
N ALA A 726 0.85 -59.08 -15.05
CA ALA A 726 1.09 -58.19 -16.17
C ALA A 726 2.32 -58.67 -16.96
N PRO A 727 2.26 -59.80 -17.69
CA PRO A 727 3.40 -60.33 -18.44
C PRO A 727 3.88 -59.37 -19.53
N GLU A 728 5.18 -59.33 -19.83
CA GLU A 728 5.70 -58.56 -20.97
C GLU A 728 5.31 -59.16 -22.32
N ARG A 729 5.17 -60.49 -22.37
CA ARG A 729 4.81 -61.25 -23.57
C ARG A 729 3.85 -62.38 -23.23
N ILE A 730 2.83 -62.57 -24.06
CA ILE A 730 1.91 -63.72 -23.99
C ILE A 730 2.19 -64.69 -25.13
N THR A 731 2.02 -65.98 -24.85
CA THR A 731 2.07 -67.03 -25.87
C THR A 731 0.69 -67.15 -26.52
N VAL A 732 0.61 -66.88 -27.82
CA VAL A 732 -0.63 -67.02 -28.60
C VAL A 732 -0.75 -68.47 -29.14
N PRO A 733 -1.92 -68.92 -29.61
CA PRO A 733 -2.15 -70.33 -29.98
C PRO A 733 -1.14 -70.92 -30.99
N SER A 734 -0.56 -70.09 -31.86
CA SER A 734 0.50 -70.51 -32.79
C SER A 734 1.84 -70.90 -32.11
N GLY A 735 1.96 -70.69 -30.80
CA GLY A 735 3.20 -70.82 -30.03
C GLY A 735 4.10 -69.57 -30.06
N SER A 736 3.73 -68.52 -30.81
CA SER A 736 4.50 -67.27 -30.84
C SER A 736 4.37 -66.49 -29.52
N ARG A 737 5.46 -65.88 -29.06
CA ARG A 737 5.48 -64.98 -27.89
C ARG A 737 5.37 -63.53 -28.32
N ILE A 738 4.20 -62.94 -28.14
CA ILE A 738 3.88 -61.58 -28.62
C ILE A 738 3.94 -60.60 -27.46
N ARG A 739 4.58 -59.45 -27.67
CA ARG A 739 4.70 -58.38 -26.65
C ARG A 739 3.37 -57.69 -26.44
N ILE A 740 3.04 -57.42 -25.19
CA ILE A 740 1.89 -56.62 -24.80
C ILE A 740 2.33 -55.17 -24.67
N ASP A 741 1.55 -54.26 -25.23
CA ASP A 741 1.74 -52.82 -25.07
C ASP A 741 0.84 -52.31 -23.95
N TYR A 742 1.47 -51.84 -22.86
CA TYR A 742 0.81 -51.29 -21.68
C TYR A 742 0.76 -49.75 -21.70
N GLY A 743 1.02 -49.13 -22.86
CA GLY A 743 1.02 -47.67 -23.00
C GLY A 743 -0.30 -47.01 -22.59
N ASN A 744 -1.43 -47.71 -22.74
CA ASN A 744 -2.71 -47.35 -22.13
C ASN A 744 -3.00 -48.26 -20.92
N PRO A 745 -2.98 -47.74 -19.69
CA PRO A 745 -3.22 -48.55 -18.49
C PRO A 745 -4.67 -49.00 -18.34
N GLU A 746 -5.64 -48.44 -19.07
CA GLU A 746 -7.04 -48.89 -19.04
C GLU A 746 -7.27 -50.15 -19.88
N GLN A 747 -6.51 -50.31 -20.97
CA GLN A 747 -6.69 -51.45 -21.86
C GLN A 747 -5.39 -51.76 -22.62
N PRO A 748 -4.62 -52.77 -22.17
CA PRO A 748 -3.39 -53.17 -22.85
C PRO A 748 -3.65 -53.76 -24.23
N VAL A 749 -2.73 -53.55 -25.16
CA VAL A 749 -2.88 -53.90 -26.57
C VAL A 749 -2.04 -55.13 -26.92
N LEU A 750 -2.66 -56.09 -27.63
CA LEU A 750 -2.00 -57.24 -28.24
C LEU A 750 -2.02 -57.10 -29.76
N ALA A 751 -0.89 -56.68 -30.35
CA ALA A 751 -0.73 -56.59 -31.79
C ALA A 751 -0.21 -57.92 -32.36
N VAL A 752 -1.12 -58.70 -32.95
CA VAL A 752 -0.85 -60.08 -33.39
C VAL A 752 -1.40 -60.34 -34.77
N LYS A 753 -0.69 -61.13 -35.59
CA LYS A 753 -1.19 -61.53 -36.90
C LYS A 753 -2.45 -62.36 -36.76
N LEU A 754 -3.48 -62.04 -37.53
CA LEU A 754 -4.81 -62.66 -37.42
C LEU A 754 -4.73 -64.19 -37.46
N GLN A 755 -3.97 -64.76 -38.39
CA GLN A 755 -3.87 -66.22 -38.52
C GLN A 755 -3.20 -66.95 -37.33
N GLU A 756 -2.52 -66.21 -36.45
CA GLU A 756 -1.90 -66.77 -35.24
C GLU A 756 -2.91 -66.89 -34.07
N MET A 757 -4.11 -66.33 -34.24
CA MET A 757 -5.20 -66.35 -33.26
C MET A 757 -6.31 -67.35 -33.59
N PHE A 758 -6.18 -68.12 -34.68
CA PHE A 758 -7.14 -69.19 -34.98
C PHE A 758 -7.20 -70.22 -33.83
N GLY A 759 -8.35 -70.85 -33.65
CA GLY A 759 -8.56 -71.78 -32.54
C GLY A 759 -8.79 -71.11 -31.18
N LEU A 760 -8.63 -69.79 -31.06
CA LEU A 760 -8.90 -69.06 -29.81
C LEU A 760 -10.30 -68.46 -29.82
N HIS A 761 -11.13 -68.93 -28.89
CA HIS A 761 -12.54 -68.52 -28.80
C HIS A 761 -12.74 -67.21 -28.05
N GLU A 762 -11.95 -66.96 -27.00
CA GLU A 762 -12.07 -65.79 -26.13
C GLU A 762 -10.86 -64.86 -26.25
N SER A 763 -11.05 -63.56 -26.02
CA SER A 763 -9.93 -62.62 -25.97
C SER A 763 -8.99 -62.99 -24.82
N PRO A 764 -7.66 -63.03 -25.02
CA PRO A 764 -6.73 -63.18 -23.92
C PRO A 764 -6.90 -62.05 -22.91
N ALA A 765 -6.80 -62.37 -21.62
CA ALA A 765 -6.90 -61.40 -20.54
C ALA A 765 -5.64 -61.42 -19.67
N VAL A 766 -5.28 -60.25 -19.12
CA VAL A 766 -4.21 -60.08 -18.13
C VAL A 766 -4.79 -59.39 -16.90
N ALA A 767 -4.52 -59.90 -15.70
CA ALA A 767 -5.14 -59.43 -14.45
C ALA A 767 -6.69 -59.27 -14.52
N GLY A 768 -7.38 -60.13 -15.27
CA GLY A 768 -8.83 -60.07 -15.45
C GLY A 768 -9.32 -59.04 -16.49
N VAL A 769 -8.42 -58.32 -17.16
CA VAL A 769 -8.73 -57.31 -18.19
C VAL A 769 -8.53 -57.91 -19.58
N PRO A 770 -9.56 -57.93 -20.45
CA PRO A 770 -9.40 -58.42 -21.83
C PRO A 770 -8.48 -57.49 -22.62
N LEU A 771 -7.50 -58.08 -23.31
CA LEU A 771 -6.58 -57.35 -24.18
C LEU A 771 -7.32 -56.80 -25.40
N LEU A 772 -7.00 -55.56 -25.79
CA LEU A 772 -7.42 -55.02 -27.08
C LEU A 772 -6.57 -55.66 -28.17
N VAL A 773 -7.16 -56.56 -28.95
CA VAL A 773 -6.46 -57.31 -29.97
C VAL A 773 -6.44 -56.52 -31.26
N HIS A 774 -5.25 -56.04 -31.65
CA HIS A 774 -4.99 -55.48 -32.96
C HIS A 774 -4.64 -56.63 -33.90
N LEU A 775 -5.64 -57.12 -34.64
CA LEU A 775 -5.48 -58.21 -35.59
C LEU A 775 -4.80 -57.69 -36.84
N LEU A 776 -3.56 -58.13 -37.06
CA LEU A 776 -2.71 -57.67 -38.15
C LEU A 776 -2.81 -58.61 -39.36
N SER A 777 -2.64 -58.04 -40.55
CA SER A 777 -2.40 -58.79 -41.78
C SER A 777 -1.04 -59.50 -41.75
N PRO A 778 -0.74 -60.42 -42.69
CA PRO A 778 0.58 -61.05 -42.79
C PRO A 778 1.74 -60.07 -42.91
N ALA A 779 1.49 -58.89 -43.50
CA ALA A 779 2.44 -57.79 -43.66
C ALA A 779 2.53 -56.85 -42.43
N GLY A 780 1.85 -57.18 -41.32
CA GLY A 780 1.89 -56.41 -40.08
C GLY A 780 1.01 -55.15 -40.05
N ARG A 781 0.07 -55.02 -41.00
CA ARG A 781 -0.85 -53.86 -41.03
C ARG A 781 -2.14 -54.17 -40.26
N PRO A 782 -2.70 -53.24 -39.46
CA PRO A 782 -3.97 -53.46 -38.78
C PRO A 782 -5.08 -53.80 -39.76
N ALA A 783 -5.78 -54.91 -39.51
CA ALA A 783 -6.91 -55.39 -40.31
C ALA A 783 -8.23 -55.31 -39.52
N ALA A 784 -8.17 -55.51 -38.20
CA ALA A 784 -9.28 -55.27 -37.29
C ALA A 784 -8.75 -54.96 -35.87
N VAL A 785 -9.58 -54.31 -35.06
CA VAL A 785 -9.33 -54.06 -33.65
C VAL A 785 -10.54 -54.54 -32.88
N THR A 786 -10.35 -55.40 -31.89
CA THR A 786 -11.45 -55.93 -31.06
C THR A 786 -10.99 -56.25 -29.65
N ALA A 787 -11.84 -55.98 -28.66
CA ALA A 787 -11.68 -56.49 -27.29
C ALA A 787 -12.53 -57.75 -27.05
N ASP A 788 -13.42 -58.10 -27.99
CA ASP A 788 -14.27 -59.29 -27.98
C ASP A 788 -13.99 -60.12 -29.23
N LEU A 789 -13.08 -61.08 -29.07
CA LEU A 789 -12.64 -61.96 -30.15
C LEU A 789 -13.76 -62.92 -30.59
N ALA A 790 -14.65 -63.32 -29.68
CA ALA A 790 -15.76 -64.22 -29.98
C ALA A 790 -16.77 -63.57 -30.93
N SER A 791 -17.17 -62.33 -30.64
CA SER A 791 -18.04 -61.54 -31.52
C SER A 791 -17.35 -61.24 -32.86
N PHE A 792 -16.05 -60.95 -32.84
CA PHE A 792 -15.28 -60.77 -34.08
C PHE A 792 -15.31 -62.01 -34.98
N TRP A 793 -15.12 -63.22 -34.45
CA TRP A 793 -15.16 -64.44 -35.26
C TRP A 793 -16.53 -64.71 -35.89
N ARG A 794 -17.60 -64.45 -35.15
CA ARG A 794 -18.99 -64.66 -35.64
C ARG A 794 -19.39 -63.66 -36.73
N GLU A 795 -19.06 -62.39 -36.53
CA GLU A 795 -19.67 -61.28 -37.27
C GLU A 795 -18.65 -60.50 -38.10
N GLY A 796 -17.50 -60.16 -37.52
CA GLY A 796 -16.47 -59.32 -38.15
C GLY A 796 -15.56 -60.04 -39.14
N TYR A 797 -15.23 -61.30 -38.89
CA TYR A 797 -14.21 -62.04 -39.66
C TYR A 797 -14.58 -62.22 -41.13
N LYS A 798 -15.86 -62.39 -41.46
CA LYS A 798 -16.32 -62.61 -42.85
C LYS A 798 -15.88 -61.48 -43.79
N GLY A 799 -16.00 -60.23 -43.34
CA GLY A 799 -15.57 -59.05 -44.09
C GLY A 799 -14.04 -58.98 -44.23
N VAL A 800 -13.33 -59.15 -43.12
CA VAL A 800 -11.86 -59.12 -43.09
C VAL A 800 -11.25 -60.26 -43.92
N ARG A 801 -11.86 -61.45 -43.89
CA ARG A 801 -11.47 -62.62 -44.69
C ARG A 801 -11.56 -62.35 -46.18
N ALA A 802 -12.64 -61.71 -46.65
CA ALA A 802 -12.81 -61.42 -48.09
C ALA A 802 -11.67 -60.51 -48.60
N GLU A 803 -11.30 -59.50 -47.82
CA GLU A 803 -10.19 -58.60 -48.16
C GLU A 803 -8.82 -59.31 -48.10
N LEU A 804 -8.55 -60.01 -47.00
CA LEU A 804 -7.25 -60.66 -46.79
C LEU A 804 -7.01 -61.83 -47.74
N ARG A 805 -8.05 -62.57 -48.14
CA ARG A 805 -7.95 -63.65 -49.13
C ARG A 805 -7.55 -63.14 -50.50
N GLY A 806 -8.05 -61.96 -50.90
CA GLY A 806 -7.67 -61.31 -52.17
C GLY A 806 -6.23 -60.81 -52.16
N ARG A 807 -5.80 -60.13 -51.08
CA ARG A 807 -4.45 -59.54 -50.99
C ARG A 807 -3.34 -60.53 -50.61
N TYR A 808 -3.67 -61.60 -49.87
CA TYR A 808 -2.71 -62.57 -49.34
C TYR A 808 -3.15 -64.03 -49.61
N PRO A 809 -3.26 -64.46 -50.87
CA PRO A 809 -3.83 -65.78 -51.23
C PRO A 809 -2.99 -66.98 -50.79
N LYS A 810 -1.71 -66.76 -50.45
CA LYS A 810 -0.78 -67.81 -49.99
C LYS A 810 -0.93 -68.18 -48.51
N HIS A 811 -1.79 -67.48 -47.76
CA HIS A 811 -2.04 -67.70 -46.33
C HIS A 811 -3.37 -68.44 -46.08
N PRO A 812 -3.51 -69.16 -44.96
CA PRO A 812 -4.74 -69.86 -44.61
C PRO A 812 -5.82 -68.86 -44.16
N TRP A 813 -6.96 -68.86 -44.85
CA TRP A 813 -8.15 -68.05 -44.52
C TRP A 813 -9.38 -68.96 -44.42
N PRO A 814 -9.47 -69.78 -43.35
CA PRO A 814 -10.52 -70.78 -43.16
C PRO A 814 -11.91 -70.12 -43.13
N GLU A 815 -12.96 -70.91 -43.37
CA GLU A 815 -14.34 -70.42 -43.21
C GLU A 815 -14.75 -70.36 -41.75
N ASP A 816 -14.28 -71.35 -40.98
CA ASP A 816 -14.39 -71.38 -39.53
C ASP A 816 -13.01 -71.08 -38.90
N PRO A 817 -12.73 -69.81 -38.50
CA PRO A 817 -11.47 -69.44 -37.86
C PRO A 817 -11.36 -69.97 -36.42
N ALA A 818 -12.49 -70.32 -35.79
CA ALA A 818 -12.53 -70.74 -34.40
C ALA A 818 -12.17 -72.22 -34.24
N ALA A 819 -12.36 -73.05 -35.27
CA ALA A 819 -11.93 -74.46 -35.29
C ALA A 819 -10.64 -74.69 -36.09
N ALA A 820 -10.03 -73.65 -36.65
CA ALA A 820 -8.85 -73.77 -37.50
C ALA A 820 -7.54 -73.88 -36.71
N GLU A 821 -6.58 -74.63 -37.24
CA GLU A 821 -5.25 -74.77 -36.65
C GLU A 821 -4.48 -73.42 -36.73
N PRO A 822 -4.04 -72.85 -35.60
CA PRO A 822 -3.29 -71.60 -35.58
C PRO A 822 -1.92 -71.75 -36.20
N THR A 823 -1.50 -70.76 -36.98
CA THR A 823 -0.21 -70.82 -37.65
C THR A 823 0.36 -69.46 -37.99
N ARG A 824 1.69 -69.37 -37.91
CA ARG A 824 2.46 -68.21 -38.41
C ARG A 824 2.92 -68.40 -39.87
N HIS A 825 2.62 -69.53 -40.48
CA HIS A 825 3.18 -69.96 -41.75
C HIS A 825 2.17 -69.85 -42.92
N THR A 826 2.68 -69.95 -44.16
CA THR A 826 1.87 -69.96 -45.38
C THR A 826 1.33 -71.37 -45.66
N ASN A 827 0.29 -71.49 -46.50
CA ASN A 827 -0.29 -72.77 -46.89
C ASN A 827 0.73 -73.76 -47.47
N ALA A 828 1.75 -73.27 -48.19
CA ALA A 828 2.80 -74.10 -48.76
C ALA A 828 3.72 -74.74 -47.70
N ARG A 829 3.87 -74.09 -46.55
CA ARG A 829 4.72 -74.54 -45.44
C ARG A 829 3.94 -75.38 -44.41
N LEU A 830 2.61 -75.31 -44.42
CA LEU A 830 1.73 -76.19 -43.63
C LEU A 830 1.54 -77.57 -44.26
N ARG A 831 1.76 -77.70 -45.58
CA ARG A 831 1.66 -78.98 -46.32
C ARG A 831 2.97 -79.78 -46.36
N ARG A 832 4.04 -79.22 -45.79
CA ARG A 832 5.34 -79.87 -45.58
C ARG A 832 5.44 -80.19 -44.10
#